data_AF-A0A553PP25-F1
#
_entry.id   AF-A0A553PP25-F1
#
_cell.length_a   1.000
_cell.length_b   1.000
_cell.length_c   1.000
_cell.angle_alpha   90.00
_cell.angle_beta   90.00
_cell.angle_gamma   90.00
#
_symmetry.space_group_name_H-M   'P 1'
#
loop_
_entity.id
_entity.type
_entity.pdbx_description
1 polymer ?
#
loop_
_entity_poly.entity_id
_entity_poly.type
_entity_poly.pdbx_seq_one_letter_code
_entity_poly.pdbx_strand_id
1 'polypeptide(L)'
;MSADNELSAILNRRQNMNEALDNGENVEHKYVKVSTNVFTEFNEFTRKEIKEYEKTFKTYNSSGNGRLSLDELKIMMEKLGAPQTHLGLKEMIKEVDEDDDGFISFREFLLIFRKSAAGELKEDSGLSLLARQCEIDVDEVGVVGANDFFEAKIAAIRKTSKFEDEIRLEQEEKKRDEEERRKRQQAFKERAALFGDLNTIEDGQSRIINGWDSKPRPWMVLIRAIDPYDPEDFDTCGGAVINQRFVLTAAHCVCLTGSRRTPCTDGTLEYDPKDIFKLYLGLNDLNINDALSRNPELHEHNVDEVIMHPDWTGTGLTFPDLALIKSSLNFVFKTTGRHAVLPLCLLDPGTFIRNMDGYVAGWGLTRNDDCFTDNYGPERHARCRFPFLYRGVSVESCIKAESPSSSNKKCRQFEMTMGKDHLPSKGQSLMIVYGRKKKRTLCYNGDPGEYGWCGTCIRSAQPGEQGFCVDGMPPPEDEDAITIARPSRHWGFCSKLCVQEEMRAHRLQETRLTILDNEACARFNSSLLLYREDVEFCGGSKLSFPELKIFRRYRLRRTNKQDAPKYTFKMMATKINTLGAELEQAKLGYYLGQTDSCQGDSGGPFYIFKGKRAHLAGVVSRGGQCAGFNQPGIYTDMSYAKWLDWLHAQTKDYSC
;
A
#
# COMPACT_ATOMS: atom_id res chain seq x y z
N MET A 1 10.02 -0.01 63.49
CA MET A 1 10.80 0.14 64.75
C MET A 1 11.20 1.62 64.85
N SER A 2 11.28 2.19 66.06
CA SER A 2 11.40 3.64 66.32
C SER A 2 12.52 4.34 65.51
N ALA A 3 12.28 5.59 65.07
CA ALA A 3 13.20 6.43 64.29
C ALA A 3 14.59 6.65 64.95
N ASP A 4 14.68 6.46 66.27
CA ASP A 4 15.96 6.54 67.00
C ASP A 4 16.92 5.38 66.68
N ASN A 5 16.40 4.24 66.21
CA ASN A 5 17.24 3.10 65.79
C ASN A 5 17.90 3.32 64.42
N GLU A 6 17.34 4.17 63.57
CA GLU A 6 17.92 4.48 62.25
C GLU A 6 19.10 5.43 62.37
N LEU A 7 18.98 6.48 63.17
CA LEU A 7 20.05 7.46 63.34
C LEU A 7 21.27 6.86 64.06
N SER A 8 21.03 6.01 65.06
CA SER A 8 22.08 5.28 65.77
C SER A 8 22.75 4.21 64.87
N ALA A 9 22.00 3.55 64.00
CA ALA A 9 22.56 2.66 62.98
C ALA A 9 23.41 3.40 61.94
N ILE A 10 23.00 4.61 61.52
CA ILE A 10 23.75 5.46 60.57
C ILE A 10 25.05 5.98 61.18
N LEU A 11 25.02 6.41 62.45
CA LEU A 11 26.22 6.89 63.16
C LEU A 11 27.22 5.75 63.41
N ASN A 12 26.76 4.59 63.88
CA ASN A 12 27.62 3.41 64.06
C ASN A 12 28.25 2.95 62.73
N ARG A 13 27.50 3.03 61.63
CA ARG A 13 28.02 2.69 60.30
C ARG A 13 29.10 3.67 59.83
N ARG A 14 28.93 4.98 60.08
CA ARG A 14 29.95 6.00 59.80
C ARG A 14 31.21 5.81 60.66
N GLN A 15 31.05 5.46 61.92
CA GLN A 15 32.16 5.25 62.85
C GLN A 15 33.00 4.04 62.42
N ASN A 16 32.34 2.93 62.08
CA ASN A 16 33.01 1.72 61.57
C ASN A 16 33.73 1.95 60.23
N MET A 17 33.21 2.82 59.36
CA MET A 17 33.88 3.18 58.09
C MET A 17 35.12 4.04 58.30
N ASN A 18 35.07 4.97 59.27
CA ASN A 18 36.24 5.79 59.61
C ASN A 18 37.32 4.95 60.29
N GLU A 19 36.95 4.01 61.16
CA GLU A 19 37.89 3.07 61.78
C GLU A 19 38.52 2.11 60.75
N ALA A 20 37.78 1.68 59.73
CA ALA A 20 38.32 0.87 58.65
C ALA A 20 39.31 1.64 57.76
N LEU A 21 39.05 2.94 57.52
CA LEU A 21 39.94 3.83 56.76
C LEU A 21 41.23 4.16 57.53
N ASP A 22 41.15 4.38 58.85
CA ASP A 22 42.32 4.63 59.70
C ASP A 22 43.23 3.40 59.84
N ASN A 23 42.67 2.19 59.71
CA ASN A 23 43.40 0.92 59.73
C ASN A 23 43.91 0.47 58.35
N GLY A 24 43.70 1.26 57.30
CA GLY A 24 44.20 0.99 55.95
C GLY A 24 43.46 -0.13 55.19
N GLU A 25 42.24 -0.46 55.59
CA GLU A 25 41.39 -1.43 54.89
C GLU A 25 40.55 -0.75 53.80
N ASN A 26 40.32 -1.45 52.68
CA ASN A 26 39.63 -0.89 51.52
C ASN A 26 38.10 -0.97 51.70
N VAL A 27 37.41 0.17 51.72
CA VAL A 27 35.96 0.26 52.00
C VAL A 27 35.15 0.28 50.70
N GLU A 28 34.32 -0.74 50.48
CA GLU A 28 33.44 -0.83 49.31
C GLU A 28 32.19 0.06 49.48
N HIS A 29 32.08 1.12 48.65
CA HIS A 29 30.91 2.01 48.65
C HIS A 29 29.68 1.35 48.02
N LYS A 30 28.74 0.89 48.85
CA LYS A 30 27.38 0.54 48.38
C LYS A 30 26.52 1.79 48.30
N TYR A 31 26.35 2.32 47.09
CA TYR A 31 25.39 3.37 46.78
C TYR A 31 23.96 2.87 47.01
N VAL A 32 23.20 3.58 47.85
CA VAL A 32 21.75 3.41 47.92
C VAL A 32 21.16 4.13 46.71
N LYS A 33 20.66 3.35 45.75
CA LYS A 33 19.92 3.85 44.61
C LYS A 33 18.58 4.42 45.12
N VAL A 34 18.51 5.74 45.33
CA VAL A 34 17.21 6.40 45.51
C VAL A 34 16.62 6.55 44.10
N SER A 35 15.96 5.51 43.60
CA SER A 35 15.10 5.65 42.43
C SER A 35 13.79 6.31 42.89
N THR A 36 13.84 7.61 43.19
CA THR A 36 12.62 8.40 43.19
C THR A 36 12.15 8.47 41.74
N ASN A 37 10.91 8.07 41.52
CA ASN A 37 10.30 8.16 40.22
C ASN A 37 10.19 9.66 39.87
N VAL A 38 10.67 10.08 38.70
CA VAL A 38 10.61 11.47 38.23
C VAL A 38 9.18 12.02 38.30
N PHE A 39 8.17 11.17 38.06
CA PHE A 39 6.75 11.53 38.17
C PHE A 39 6.27 11.78 39.62
N THR A 40 6.97 11.25 40.61
CA THR A 40 6.67 11.50 42.04
C THR A 40 7.40 12.71 42.59
N GLU A 41 8.56 13.02 42.03
CA GLU A 41 9.40 14.14 42.44
C GLU A 41 8.92 15.47 41.86
N PHE A 42 8.49 15.47 40.58
CA PHE A 42 7.95 16.64 39.89
C PHE A 42 6.44 16.50 39.69
N ASN A 43 5.68 16.47 40.79
CA ASN A 43 4.23 16.28 40.77
C ASN A 43 3.45 17.51 40.28
N GLU A 44 4.13 18.64 40.13
CA GLU A 44 3.67 19.88 39.53
C GLU A 44 3.50 19.77 38.01
N PHE A 45 4.19 18.83 37.35
CA PHE A 45 4.05 18.57 35.92
C PHE A 45 3.13 17.39 35.65
N THR A 46 2.30 17.53 34.61
CA THR A 46 1.55 16.43 34.04
C THR A 46 2.47 15.43 33.36
N ARG A 47 2.01 14.19 33.20
CA ARG A 47 2.75 13.17 32.44
C ARG A 47 2.99 13.56 30.98
N LYS A 48 2.08 14.36 30.40
CA LYS A 48 2.21 14.88 29.03
C LYS A 48 3.36 15.87 28.94
N GLU A 49 3.45 16.81 29.89
CA GLU A 49 4.55 17.77 29.98
C GLU A 49 5.90 17.08 30.20
N ILE A 50 5.99 16.11 31.13
CA ILE A 50 7.23 15.37 31.36
C ILE A 50 7.67 14.60 30.09
N LYS A 51 6.74 14.00 29.34
CA LYS A 51 7.05 13.33 28.06
C LYS A 51 7.52 14.30 26.98
N GLU A 52 6.96 15.51 26.90
CA GLU A 52 7.41 16.54 25.97
C GLU A 52 8.80 17.09 26.37
N TYR A 53 9.05 17.32 27.66
CA TYR A 53 10.38 17.66 28.14
C TYR A 53 11.39 16.54 27.86
N GLU A 54 11.01 15.27 28.00
CA GLU A 54 11.84 14.12 27.65
C GLU A 54 12.16 14.07 26.15
N LYS A 55 11.19 14.41 25.31
CA LYS A 55 11.37 14.49 23.85
C LYS A 55 12.31 15.63 23.46
N THR A 56 12.16 16.81 24.07
CA THR A 56 13.07 17.94 23.87
C THR A 56 14.48 17.58 24.33
N PHE A 57 14.62 17.02 25.52
CA PHE A 57 15.91 16.56 26.06
C PHE A 57 16.60 15.57 25.11
N LYS A 58 15.88 14.55 24.62
CA LYS A 58 16.40 13.56 23.67
C LYS A 58 16.74 14.14 22.30
N THR A 59 16.02 15.17 21.86
CA THR A 59 16.28 15.84 20.57
C THR A 59 17.66 16.52 20.54
N TYR A 60 18.11 17.03 21.69
CA TYR A 60 19.39 17.73 21.80
C TYR A 60 20.52 16.87 22.38
N ASN A 61 20.20 15.75 23.04
CA ASN A 61 21.16 14.72 23.44
C ASN A 61 21.62 13.88 22.24
N SER A 62 22.35 14.49 21.31
CA SER A 62 22.85 13.84 20.09
C SER A 62 23.81 12.68 20.38
N SER A 63 24.48 12.72 21.53
CA SER A 63 25.39 11.68 22.00
C SER A 63 24.69 10.43 22.55
N GLY A 64 23.38 10.47 22.86
CA GLY A 64 22.61 9.35 23.40
C GLY A 64 23.07 8.88 24.79
N ASN A 65 23.89 9.66 25.49
CA ASN A 65 24.48 9.32 26.78
C ASN A 65 23.56 9.64 27.98
N GLY A 66 22.38 10.21 27.73
CA GLY A 66 21.39 10.55 28.76
C GLY A 66 21.68 11.82 29.57
N ARG A 67 22.63 12.66 29.15
CA ARG A 67 23.01 13.94 29.79
C ARG A 67 23.48 14.98 28.76
N LEU A 68 23.04 16.23 28.87
CA LEU A 68 23.42 17.29 27.93
C LEU A 68 24.79 17.86 28.27
N SER A 69 25.71 17.79 27.32
CA SER A 69 27.01 18.46 27.37
C SER A 69 26.91 19.95 27.07
N LEU A 70 27.98 20.70 27.36
CA LEU A 70 28.08 22.13 27.04
C LEU A 70 27.86 22.42 25.55
N ASP A 71 28.37 21.56 24.66
CA ASP A 71 28.20 21.71 23.20
C ASP A 71 26.77 21.39 22.75
N GLU A 72 26.12 20.39 23.35
CA GLU A 72 24.71 20.05 23.07
C GLU A 72 23.76 21.15 23.59
N LEU A 73 24.04 21.71 24.77
CA LEU A 73 23.31 22.84 25.31
C LEU A 73 23.51 24.10 24.44
N LYS A 74 24.71 24.31 23.88
CA LYS A 74 24.98 25.39 22.93
C LYS A 74 24.12 25.27 21.69
N ILE A 75 24.09 24.09 21.06
CA ILE A 75 23.26 23.82 19.87
C ILE A 75 21.77 24.02 20.19
N MET A 76 21.34 23.60 21.38
CA MET A 76 19.97 23.81 21.86
C MET A 76 19.62 25.30 21.93
N MET A 77 20.45 26.11 22.58
CA MET A 77 20.23 27.56 22.69
C MET A 77 20.29 28.30 21.35
N GLU A 78 21.12 27.83 20.41
CA GLU A 78 21.18 28.35 19.04
C GLU A 78 19.89 28.04 18.26
N LYS A 79 19.35 26.82 18.35
CA LYS A 79 18.11 26.43 17.66
C LYS A 79 16.85 27.09 18.24
N LEU A 80 16.84 27.38 19.53
CA LEU A 80 15.74 28.08 20.19
C LEU A 80 15.77 29.61 19.94
N GLY A 81 16.82 30.12 19.29
CA GLY A 81 16.92 31.54 18.91
C GLY A 81 17.42 32.46 20.03
N ALA A 82 18.00 31.90 21.10
CA ALA A 82 18.63 32.66 22.19
C ALA A 82 20.08 32.17 22.43
N PRO A 83 21.02 32.36 21.48
CA PRO A 83 22.39 31.92 21.65
C PRO A 83 23.04 32.54 22.90
N GLN A 84 23.72 31.71 23.68
CA GLN A 84 24.41 32.12 24.90
C GLN A 84 25.93 32.13 24.71
N THR A 85 26.63 32.95 25.50
CA THR A 85 28.10 32.89 25.54
C THR A 85 28.57 31.61 26.21
N HIS A 86 29.80 31.17 25.92
CA HIS A 86 30.38 30.00 26.59
C HIS A 86 30.44 30.16 28.12
N LEU A 87 30.60 31.39 28.63
CA LEU A 87 30.53 31.67 30.06
C LEU A 87 29.09 31.53 30.59
N GLY A 88 28.10 32.04 29.85
CA GLY A 88 26.68 31.91 30.18
C GLY A 88 26.22 30.45 30.19
N LEU A 89 26.67 29.62 29.25
CA LEU A 89 26.36 28.18 29.24
C LEU A 89 26.93 27.44 30.46
N LYS A 90 28.15 27.80 30.90
CA LYS A 90 28.74 27.24 32.14
C LYS A 90 27.97 27.66 33.38
N GLU A 91 27.49 28.89 33.44
CA GLU A 91 26.65 29.38 34.53
C GLU A 91 25.29 28.67 34.57
N MET A 92 24.67 28.42 33.40
CA MET A 92 23.42 27.68 33.28
C MET A 92 23.54 26.24 33.79
N ILE A 93 24.60 25.52 33.40
CA ILE A 93 24.84 24.15 33.89
C ILE A 93 25.02 24.16 35.40
N LYS A 94 25.90 25.03 35.91
CA LYS A 94 26.23 25.14 37.33
C LYS A 94 25.02 25.45 38.24
N GLU A 95 23.96 26.05 37.71
CA GLU A 95 22.77 26.42 38.48
C GLU A 95 21.80 25.23 38.71
N VAL A 96 21.89 24.17 37.90
CA VAL A 96 21.01 22.98 37.98
C VAL A 96 21.74 21.66 38.10
N ASP A 97 23.05 21.64 37.87
CA ASP A 97 23.95 20.50 38.10
C ASP A 97 24.07 20.23 39.61
N GLU A 98 23.31 19.25 40.11
CA GLU A 98 23.28 18.89 41.53
C GLU A 98 24.37 17.87 41.90
N ASP A 99 24.89 17.12 40.92
CA ASP A 99 25.92 16.11 41.11
C ASP A 99 27.35 16.55 40.70
N ASP A 100 27.50 17.81 40.27
CA ASP A 100 28.74 18.47 39.85
C ASP A 100 29.46 17.71 38.72
N ASP A 101 28.73 16.98 37.87
CA ASP A 101 29.31 16.19 36.79
C ASP A 101 29.63 17.04 35.53
N GLY A 102 29.16 18.29 35.49
CA GLY A 102 29.37 19.23 34.40
C GLY A 102 28.46 19.01 33.19
N PHE A 103 27.45 18.15 33.32
CA PHE A 103 26.41 17.87 32.34
C PHE A 103 25.03 18.17 32.95
N ILE A 104 23.98 18.10 32.15
CA ILE A 104 22.59 18.22 32.62
C ILE A 104 21.87 16.90 32.37
N SER A 105 21.59 16.13 33.41
CA SER A 105 20.74 14.94 33.34
C SER A 105 19.27 15.31 33.06
N PHE A 106 18.45 14.33 32.68
CA PHE A 106 17.03 14.58 32.44
C PHE A 106 16.29 15.11 33.69
N ARG A 107 16.71 14.67 34.88
CA ARG A 107 16.15 15.16 36.15
C ARG A 107 16.49 16.64 36.36
N GLU A 108 17.72 17.05 36.11
CA GLU A 108 18.18 18.43 36.25
C GLU A 108 17.60 19.34 35.16
N PHE A 109 17.36 18.77 33.99
CA PHE A 109 16.62 19.44 32.93
C PHE A 109 15.20 19.84 33.38
N LEU A 110 14.50 18.97 34.15
CA LEU A 110 13.20 19.29 34.74
C LEU A 110 13.29 20.32 35.87
N LEU A 111 14.42 20.41 36.60
CA LEU A 111 14.65 21.44 37.61
C LEU A 111 14.61 22.85 37.01
N ILE A 112 15.04 23.02 35.75
CA ILE A 112 14.99 24.32 35.06
C ILE A 112 13.54 24.84 34.97
N PHE A 113 12.62 23.98 34.52
CA PHE A 113 11.21 24.32 34.37
C PHE A 113 10.53 24.55 35.71
N ARG A 114 10.89 23.76 36.73
CA ARG A 114 10.36 23.92 38.08
C ARG A 114 10.77 25.27 38.67
N LYS A 115 12.05 25.61 38.60
CA LYS A 115 12.58 26.90 39.07
C LYS A 115 11.95 28.07 38.31
N SER A 116 11.72 27.91 37.00
CA SER A 116 11.01 28.92 36.20
C SER A 116 9.57 29.12 36.67
N ALA A 117 8.81 28.03 36.86
CA ALA A 117 7.43 28.07 37.33
C ALA A 117 7.29 28.63 38.77
N ALA A 118 8.31 28.42 39.60
CA ALA A 118 8.40 28.97 40.95
C ALA A 118 8.88 30.43 40.99
N GLY A 119 9.32 31.00 39.86
CA GLY A 119 9.90 32.34 39.80
C GLY A 119 11.28 32.47 40.47
N GLU A 120 12.00 31.35 40.60
CA GLU A 120 13.31 31.27 41.28
C GLU A 120 14.49 31.62 40.37
N LEU A 121 14.26 31.68 39.05
CA LEU A 121 15.28 32.05 38.07
C LEU A 121 15.40 33.58 37.97
N LYS A 122 16.62 34.11 37.86
CA LYS A 122 16.86 35.53 37.59
C LYS A 122 16.21 35.95 36.27
N GLU A 123 15.55 37.11 36.26
CA GLU A 123 15.00 37.72 35.05
C GLU A 123 16.11 37.87 33.99
N ASP A 124 15.80 37.45 32.76
CA ASP A 124 16.68 37.46 31.59
C ASP A 124 17.95 36.58 31.70
N SER A 125 17.97 35.61 32.63
CA SER A 125 19.01 34.58 32.65
C SER A 125 18.88 33.61 31.46
N GLY A 126 19.98 32.94 31.10
CA GLY A 126 19.98 31.91 30.06
C GLY A 126 18.98 30.78 30.35
N LEU A 127 18.78 30.40 31.63
CA LEU A 127 17.80 29.40 32.04
C LEU A 127 16.35 29.93 31.96
N SER A 128 16.12 31.21 32.26
CA SER A 128 14.80 31.84 32.10
C SER A 128 14.38 31.91 30.63
N LEU A 129 15.33 32.23 29.74
CA LEU A 129 15.13 32.19 28.29
C LEU A 129 14.86 30.77 27.79
N LEU A 130 15.63 29.79 28.26
CA LEU A 130 15.44 28.38 27.91
C LEU A 130 14.04 27.90 28.31
N ALA A 131 13.59 28.21 29.54
CA ALA A 131 12.28 27.82 30.03
C ALA A 131 11.15 28.44 29.19
N ARG A 132 11.20 29.74 28.87
CA ARG A 132 10.21 30.43 28.03
C ARG A 132 10.16 29.91 26.60
N GLN A 133 11.32 29.64 25.99
CA GLN A 133 11.39 29.15 24.61
C GLN A 133 11.02 27.66 24.48
N CYS A 134 11.02 26.95 25.60
CA CYS A 134 10.54 25.57 25.71
C CYS A 134 9.15 25.49 26.37
N GLU A 135 8.45 26.63 26.57
CA GLU A 135 7.05 26.62 27.01
C GLU A 135 6.21 25.92 25.95
N ILE A 136 5.54 24.86 26.39
CA ILE A 136 4.60 24.09 25.58
C ILE A 136 3.36 24.97 25.44
N ASP A 137 2.92 25.25 24.22
CA ASP A 137 1.69 26.01 23.98
C ASP A 137 0.48 25.26 24.56
N VAL A 138 -0.06 25.76 25.67
CA VAL A 138 -1.16 25.13 26.43
C VAL A 138 -2.54 25.69 26.04
N ASP A 139 -2.68 26.31 24.87
CA ASP A 139 -3.99 26.74 24.37
C ASP A 139 -4.94 25.57 24.03
N GLU A 140 -4.48 24.30 24.13
CA GLU A 140 -5.33 23.11 24.02
C GLU A 140 -5.61 22.38 25.35
N VAL A 141 -5.08 22.85 26.49
CA VAL A 141 -5.40 22.26 27.82
C VAL A 141 -5.51 23.37 28.86
N GLY A 142 -6.61 24.13 28.80
CA GLY A 142 -6.74 25.40 29.49
C GLY A 142 -6.37 25.42 30.98
N VAL A 143 -5.60 26.44 31.34
CA VAL A 143 -5.66 27.12 32.64
C VAL A 143 -5.39 28.61 32.41
N VAL A 144 -6.36 29.46 32.75
CA VAL A 144 -6.16 30.92 32.80
C VAL A 144 -5.48 31.28 34.12
N GLY A 145 -4.48 32.15 34.03
CA GLY A 145 -3.67 32.58 35.16
C GLY A 145 -4.32 33.62 36.10
N ALA A 146 -3.79 33.57 37.33
CA ALA A 146 -3.67 34.60 38.37
C ALA A 146 -4.87 34.96 39.27
N ASN A 147 -4.59 34.79 40.58
CA ASN A 147 -5.23 35.30 41.80
C ASN A 147 -6.70 34.93 42.06
N ASP A 148 -6.92 33.97 42.96
CA ASP A 148 -7.27 34.36 44.32
C ASP A 148 -7.10 33.24 45.36
N PHE A 149 -6.72 33.70 46.54
CA PHE A 149 -6.21 33.02 47.70
C PHE A 149 -7.40 32.59 48.59
N PHE A 150 -7.68 31.28 48.67
CA PHE A 150 -8.41 30.50 49.69
C PHE A 150 -9.31 29.44 49.05
N GLU A 151 -8.80 28.22 48.84
CA GLU A 151 -9.58 26.97 49.01
C GLU A 151 -8.68 25.71 48.96
N ALA A 152 -7.49 25.78 49.58
CA ALA A 152 -6.50 24.71 49.58
C ALA A 152 -6.74 23.60 50.64
N LYS A 153 -8.00 23.20 50.91
CA LYS A 153 -8.24 22.09 51.87
C LYS A 153 -9.28 21.04 51.48
N ILE A 154 -9.87 21.11 50.28
CA ILE A 154 -10.79 20.07 49.79
C ILE A 154 -10.27 19.36 48.53
N ALA A 155 -9.27 19.92 47.83
CA ALA A 155 -8.71 19.33 46.61
C ALA A 155 -7.74 18.13 46.82
N ALA A 156 -7.27 17.90 48.04
CA ALA A 156 -6.27 16.86 48.32
C ALA A 156 -6.82 15.42 48.28
N ILE A 157 -8.15 15.23 48.25
CA ILE A 157 -8.78 13.88 48.25
C ILE A 157 -9.26 13.46 46.85
N ARG A 158 -9.39 14.38 45.87
CA ARG A 158 -9.86 14.06 44.51
C ARG A 158 -8.77 13.76 43.48
N LYS A 159 -7.48 13.99 43.79
CA LYS A 159 -6.38 13.82 42.82
C LYS A 159 -5.94 12.35 42.60
N THR A 160 -6.22 11.43 43.52
CA THR A 160 -5.88 10.01 43.35
C THR A 160 -6.83 9.28 42.40
N SER A 161 -8.12 9.63 42.39
CA SER A 161 -9.12 8.99 41.51
C SER A 161 -8.92 9.31 40.02
N LYS A 162 -8.44 10.51 39.69
CA LYS A 162 -8.25 10.91 38.28
C LYS A 162 -7.06 10.18 37.61
N PHE A 163 -6.03 9.87 38.40
CA PHE A 163 -4.85 9.14 37.96
C PHE A 163 -5.11 7.65 37.73
N GLU A 164 -5.92 7.02 38.60
CA GLU A 164 -6.35 5.63 38.41
C GLU A 164 -7.25 5.47 37.18
N ASP A 165 -8.13 6.43 36.92
CA ASP A 165 -8.99 6.43 35.73
C ASP A 165 -8.18 6.64 34.43
N GLU A 166 -7.16 7.51 34.43
CA GLU A 166 -6.24 7.68 33.29
C GLU A 166 -5.43 6.40 33.01
N ILE A 167 -4.92 5.72 34.05
CA ILE A 167 -4.20 4.44 33.89
C ILE A 167 -5.13 3.37 33.31
N ARG A 168 -6.39 3.31 33.75
CA ARG A 168 -7.35 2.32 33.24
C ARG A 168 -7.66 2.56 31.77
N LEU A 169 -7.87 3.81 31.36
CA LEU A 169 -8.10 4.17 29.95
C LEU A 169 -6.89 3.85 29.06
N GLU A 170 -5.66 4.15 29.52
CA GLU A 170 -4.43 3.85 28.78
C GLU A 170 -4.18 2.33 28.67
N GLN A 171 -4.56 1.55 29.70
CA GLN A 171 -4.50 0.08 29.66
C GLN A 171 -5.55 -0.54 28.74
N GLU A 172 -6.76 0.03 28.68
CA GLU A 172 -7.82 -0.41 27.77
C GLU A 172 -7.50 -0.06 26.31
N GLU A 173 -6.89 1.10 26.06
CA GLU A 173 -6.42 1.50 24.74
C GLU A 173 -5.23 0.66 24.27
N LYS A 174 -4.22 0.42 25.13
CA LYS A 174 -3.14 -0.53 24.82
C LYS A 174 -3.64 -1.95 24.56
N LYS A 175 -4.62 -2.43 25.31
CA LYS A 175 -5.23 -3.75 25.05
C LYS A 175 -5.93 -3.78 23.70
N ARG A 176 -6.66 -2.72 23.33
CA ARG A 176 -7.27 -2.59 22.00
C ARG A 176 -6.22 -2.59 20.90
N ASP A 177 -5.17 -1.78 21.03
CA ASP A 177 -4.10 -1.65 20.04
C ASP A 177 -3.28 -2.94 19.90
N GLU A 178 -3.05 -3.65 21.00
CA GLU A 178 -2.33 -4.92 21.01
C GLU A 178 -3.18 -6.06 20.46
N GLU A 179 -4.49 -6.06 20.72
CA GLU A 179 -5.44 -6.98 20.08
C GLU A 179 -5.59 -6.69 18.59
N GLU A 180 -5.58 -5.42 18.18
CA GLU A 180 -5.60 -5.00 16.78
C GLU A 180 -4.28 -5.35 16.08
N ARG A 181 -3.13 -5.13 16.72
CA ARG A 181 -1.81 -5.56 16.23
C ARG A 181 -1.74 -7.08 16.09
N ARG A 182 -2.30 -7.84 17.04
CA ARG A 182 -2.37 -9.30 16.97
C ARG A 182 -3.28 -9.75 15.83
N LYS A 183 -4.46 -9.13 15.65
CA LYS A 183 -5.34 -9.36 14.49
C LYS A 183 -4.65 -9.02 13.16
N ARG A 184 -3.90 -7.92 13.09
CA ARG A 184 -3.09 -7.52 11.91
C ARG A 184 -1.96 -8.50 11.62
N GLN A 185 -1.26 -9.00 12.64
CA GLN A 185 -0.20 -9.98 12.50
C GLN A 185 -0.72 -11.37 12.11
N GLN A 186 -1.91 -11.73 12.58
CA GLN A 186 -2.60 -12.96 12.21
C GLN A 186 -3.11 -12.89 10.77
N ALA A 187 -3.71 -11.76 10.36
CA ALA A 187 -4.06 -11.47 8.97
C ALA A 187 -2.83 -11.43 8.03
N PHE A 188 -1.67 -11.00 8.54
CA PHE A 188 -0.40 -11.05 7.81
C PHE A 188 0.12 -12.49 7.66
N LYS A 189 0.03 -13.33 8.70
CA LYS A 189 0.40 -14.76 8.60
C LYS A 189 -0.52 -15.54 7.67
N GLU A 190 -1.82 -15.28 7.71
CA GLU A 190 -2.80 -15.86 6.77
C GLU A 190 -2.57 -15.38 5.33
N ARG A 191 -2.08 -14.14 5.12
CA ARG A 191 -1.71 -13.61 3.80
C ARG A 191 -0.33 -14.04 3.30
N ALA A 192 0.66 -14.20 4.17
CA ALA A 192 1.98 -14.68 3.79
C ALA A 192 1.91 -16.12 3.26
N ALA A 193 0.98 -16.93 3.78
CA ALA A 193 0.64 -18.24 3.21
C ALA A 193 -0.01 -18.15 1.81
N LEU A 194 -0.60 -17.01 1.45
CA LEU A 194 -1.23 -16.72 0.15
C LEU A 194 -0.24 -16.21 -0.91
N PHE A 195 0.91 -15.66 -0.46
CA PHE A 195 2.00 -15.17 -1.32
C PHE A 195 3.24 -16.08 -1.33
N GLY A 196 3.27 -17.12 -0.48
CA GLY A 196 4.46 -17.95 -0.21
C GLY A 196 4.77 -19.06 -1.23
N ASP A 197 3.86 -19.38 -2.16
CA ASP A 197 4.10 -20.42 -3.18
C ASP A 197 4.39 -19.80 -4.55
N LEU A 198 5.58 -19.22 -4.69
CA LEU A 198 6.15 -18.80 -5.97
C LEU A 198 7.61 -19.29 -6.10
N ASN A 199 7.86 -20.56 -5.82
CA ASN A 199 9.12 -21.22 -6.16
C ASN A 199 8.87 -22.32 -7.18
N THR A 200 8.90 -21.92 -8.45
CA THR A 200 9.15 -22.69 -9.69
C THR A 200 8.33 -22.03 -10.79
N ILE A 201 8.96 -21.28 -11.71
CA ILE A 201 8.51 -21.11 -13.10
C ILE A 201 9.71 -20.71 -13.95
N GLU A 202 9.95 -21.53 -14.98
CA GLU A 202 10.83 -21.24 -16.11
C GLU A 202 10.32 -20.03 -16.91
N ASP A 203 11.29 -19.33 -17.50
CA ASP A 203 11.22 -18.12 -18.32
C ASP A 203 9.92 -17.95 -19.15
N GLY A 204 9.10 -16.94 -18.80
CA GLY A 204 7.79 -16.67 -19.42
C GLY A 204 7.47 -15.19 -19.53
N GLN A 205 7.06 -14.74 -20.72
CA GLN A 205 7.08 -13.34 -21.18
C GLN A 205 5.79 -12.53 -20.89
N SER A 206 5.97 -11.22 -20.70
CA SER A 206 5.18 -10.29 -19.85
C SER A 206 4.16 -9.38 -20.59
N ARG A 207 2.92 -9.08 -20.09
CA ARG A 207 1.98 -8.03 -20.59
C ARG A 207 1.09 -7.24 -19.57
N ILE A 208 0.69 -6.00 -19.92
CA ILE A 208 -0.54 -5.32 -19.43
C ILE A 208 -1.80 -6.03 -19.95
N ILE A 209 -2.81 -6.25 -19.11
CA ILE A 209 -4.01 -7.00 -19.51
C ILE A 209 -4.87 -6.18 -20.50
N ASN A 210 -5.09 -6.74 -21.69
CA ASN A 210 -5.85 -6.14 -22.80
C ASN A 210 -5.40 -4.71 -23.20
N GLY A 211 -4.15 -4.34 -22.93
CA GLY A 211 -3.56 -3.11 -23.41
C GLY A 211 -3.34 -3.08 -24.94
N TRP A 212 -2.76 -1.97 -25.40
CA TRP A 212 -2.30 -1.81 -26.78
C TRP A 212 -0.79 -1.55 -26.84
N ASP A 213 -0.20 -1.90 -27.98
CA ASP A 213 1.19 -1.58 -28.31
C ASP A 213 1.40 -0.07 -28.21
N SER A 214 2.27 0.35 -27.30
CA SER A 214 2.60 1.75 -27.13
C SER A 214 3.68 2.19 -28.11
N LYS A 215 3.70 3.50 -28.41
CA LYS A 215 4.89 4.15 -28.96
C LYS A 215 5.93 4.26 -27.84
N PRO A 216 7.24 4.39 -28.16
CA PRO A 216 8.26 4.59 -27.13
C PRO A 216 7.86 5.71 -26.18
N ARG A 217 7.90 5.42 -24.88
CA ARG A 217 7.62 6.38 -23.80
C ARG A 217 8.96 6.75 -23.17
N PRO A 218 9.50 7.96 -23.44
CA PRO A 218 10.89 8.30 -23.11
C PRO A 218 11.26 8.30 -21.63
N TRP A 219 10.25 8.36 -20.75
CA TRP A 219 10.42 8.36 -19.30
C TRP A 219 10.36 6.97 -18.68
N MET A 220 9.98 5.94 -19.43
CA MET A 220 9.85 4.58 -18.89
C MET A 220 11.21 4.00 -18.59
N VAL A 221 11.31 3.39 -17.42
CA VAL A 221 12.48 2.64 -16.96
C VAL A 221 12.06 1.22 -16.66
N LEU A 222 12.82 0.26 -17.17
CA LEU A 222 12.77 -1.12 -16.71
C LEU A 222 13.85 -1.29 -15.64
N ILE A 223 13.44 -1.68 -14.45
CA ILE A 223 14.32 -1.96 -13.32
C ILE A 223 14.45 -3.48 -13.21
N ARG A 224 15.68 -3.99 -13.23
CA ARG A 224 15.97 -5.40 -12.93
C ARG A 224 16.67 -5.51 -11.58
N ALA A 225 16.13 -6.36 -10.73
CA ALA A 225 16.78 -6.82 -9.49
C ALA A 225 17.36 -8.21 -9.75
N ILE A 226 18.66 -8.30 -9.98
CA ILE A 226 19.37 -9.53 -10.38
C ILE A 226 19.81 -10.34 -9.16
N ASP A 227 19.95 -11.67 -9.29
CA ASP A 227 20.71 -12.47 -8.33
C ASP A 227 22.20 -12.20 -8.56
N PRO A 228 22.99 -11.80 -7.55
CA PRO A 228 24.44 -11.68 -7.70
C PRO A 228 25.12 -12.99 -8.13
N TYR A 229 24.52 -14.13 -7.81
CA TYR A 229 25.06 -15.46 -8.10
C TYR A 229 24.51 -16.06 -9.40
N ASP A 230 23.37 -15.57 -9.87
CA ASP A 230 22.72 -16.00 -11.12
C ASP A 230 22.06 -14.79 -11.83
N PRO A 231 22.80 -14.07 -12.69
CA PRO A 231 22.27 -12.88 -13.36
C PRO A 231 21.11 -13.15 -14.33
N GLU A 232 20.87 -14.40 -14.71
CA GLU A 232 19.69 -14.78 -15.51
C GLU A 232 18.42 -14.88 -14.65
N ASP A 233 18.56 -15.06 -13.34
CA ASP A 233 17.47 -14.99 -12.37
C ASP A 233 17.29 -13.54 -11.90
N PHE A 234 16.20 -12.90 -12.30
CA PHE A 234 15.91 -11.50 -11.94
C PHE A 234 14.42 -11.21 -11.79
N ASP A 235 14.12 -10.29 -10.86
CA ASP A 235 12.80 -9.68 -10.76
C ASP A 235 12.74 -8.38 -11.56
N THR A 236 11.54 -8.01 -12.01
CA THR A 236 11.31 -6.79 -12.80
C THR A 236 10.33 -5.85 -12.14
N CYS A 237 10.65 -4.56 -12.18
CA CYS A 237 9.75 -3.47 -11.83
C CYS A 237 9.80 -2.37 -12.89
N GLY A 238 8.76 -1.56 -12.90
CA GLY A 238 8.73 -0.29 -13.62
C GLY A 238 9.37 0.84 -12.81
N GLY A 239 9.77 1.88 -13.53
CA GLY A 239 10.17 3.14 -12.95
C GLY A 239 9.96 4.29 -13.93
N ALA A 240 10.15 5.51 -13.43
CA ALA A 240 10.01 6.73 -14.21
C ALA A 240 11.23 7.63 -14.05
N VAL A 241 11.81 8.06 -15.18
CA VAL A 241 12.80 9.14 -15.19
C VAL A 241 12.12 10.42 -14.76
N ILE A 242 12.62 11.04 -13.69
CA ILE A 242 12.10 12.33 -13.19
C ILE A 242 13.10 13.48 -13.42
N ASN A 243 14.40 13.21 -13.46
CA ASN A 243 15.42 14.20 -13.81
C ASN A 243 16.64 13.51 -14.42
N GLN A 244 17.78 14.21 -14.51
CA GLN A 244 19.00 13.70 -15.15
C GLN A 244 19.68 12.57 -14.39
N ARG A 245 19.23 12.19 -13.18
CA ARG A 245 19.96 11.22 -12.36
C ARG A 245 19.09 10.25 -11.57
N PHE A 246 17.82 10.56 -11.39
CA PHE A 246 16.92 9.83 -10.52
C PHE A 246 15.78 9.17 -11.30
N VAL A 247 15.50 7.94 -10.90
CA VAL A 247 14.34 7.16 -11.28
C VAL A 247 13.44 7.04 -10.06
N LEU A 248 12.17 7.39 -10.22
CA LEU A 248 11.14 7.14 -9.23
C LEU A 248 10.55 5.74 -9.44
N THR A 249 10.33 5.01 -8.35
CA THR A 249 9.69 3.69 -8.37
C THR A 249 8.92 3.44 -7.05
N ALA A 250 8.31 2.26 -6.93
CA ALA A 250 7.66 1.82 -5.70
C ALA A 250 8.70 1.33 -4.69
N ALA A 251 8.44 1.55 -3.41
CA ALA A 251 9.32 1.12 -2.34
C ALA A 251 9.41 -0.42 -2.25
N HIS A 252 8.31 -1.13 -2.46
CA HIS A 252 8.33 -2.60 -2.43
C HIS A 252 9.18 -3.24 -3.55
N CYS A 253 9.48 -2.51 -4.62
CA CYS A 253 10.39 -2.98 -5.68
C CYS A 253 11.85 -3.03 -5.21
N VAL A 254 12.20 -2.28 -4.16
CA VAL A 254 13.57 -2.16 -3.65
C VAL A 254 13.71 -2.50 -2.18
N CYS A 255 12.63 -2.68 -1.43
CA CYS A 255 12.67 -3.06 -0.03
C CYS A 255 11.36 -3.73 0.33
N LEU A 256 11.41 -5.05 0.48
CA LEU A 256 10.28 -5.84 0.94
C LEU A 256 10.75 -6.86 1.98
N THR A 257 10.23 -6.76 3.20
CA THR A 257 10.59 -7.66 4.30
C THR A 257 10.24 -9.10 3.97
N GLY A 258 11.22 -10.00 4.09
CA GLY A 258 11.07 -11.42 3.73
C GLY A 258 11.24 -11.72 2.24
N SER A 259 11.50 -10.72 1.40
CA SER A 259 11.90 -10.92 0.00
C SER A 259 13.26 -11.62 -0.06
N ARG A 260 13.40 -12.63 -0.92
CA ARG A 260 14.70 -13.24 -1.22
C ARG A 260 15.62 -12.25 -1.95
N ARG A 261 15.05 -11.44 -2.84
CA ARG A 261 15.80 -10.56 -3.76
C ARG A 261 16.14 -9.21 -3.15
N THR A 262 15.15 -8.61 -2.50
CA THR A 262 15.21 -7.23 -1.99
C THR A 262 14.92 -7.18 -0.49
N PRO A 263 15.65 -7.97 0.34
CA PRO A 263 15.41 -8.03 1.77
C PRO A 263 15.72 -6.69 2.43
N CYS A 264 14.88 -6.31 3.39
CA CYS A 264 15.10 -5.14 4.22
C CYS A 264 14.41 -5.29 5.58
N THR A 265 14.96 -4.57 6.57
CA THR A 265 14.44 -4.48 7.93
C THR A 265 14.17 -3.02 8.26
N ASP A 266 12.91 -2.71 8.58
CA ASP A 266 12.45 -1.36 8.98
C ASP A 266 12.87 -0.27 7.98
N GLY A 267 12.70 -0.55 6.68
CA GLY A 267 13.06 0.37 5.59
C GLY A 267 14.56 0.40 5.25
N THR A 268 15.40 -0.29 6.02
CA THR A 268 16.86 -0.35 5.80
C THR A 268 17.24 -1.55 4.94
N LEU A 269 17.93 -1.31 3.83
CA LEU A 269 18.38 -2.35 2.91
C LEU A 269 19.44 -3.26 3.55
N GLU A 270 19.30 -4.57 3.36
CA GLU A 270 20.24 -5.58 3.87
C GLU A 270 21.32 -5.97 2.83
N TYR A 271 21.40 -5.22 1.74
CA TYR A 271 22.26 -5.49 0.60
C TYR A 271 22.76 -4.18 -0.01
N ASP A 272 23.83 -4.24 -0.81
CA ASP A 272 24.28 -3.09 -1.58
C ASP A 272 23.45 -3.00 -2.88
N PRO A 273 22.69 -1.91 -3.10
CA PRO A 273 21.89 -1.76 -4.33
C PRO A 273 22.73 -1.77 -5.61
N LYS A 274 24.04 -1.49 -5.53
CA LYS A 274 24.97 -1.52 -6.67
C LYS A 274 25.13 -2.91 -7.28
N ASP A 275 24.99 -3.94 -6.45
CA ASP A 275 25.19 -5.34 -6.84
C ASP A 275 23.90 -5.97 -7.39
N ILE A 276 22.74 -5.39 -7.04
CA ILE A 276 21.42 -5.97 -7.33
C ILE A 276 20.70 -5.26 -8.46
N PHE A 277 20.86 -3.94 -8.61
CA PHE A 277 19.99 -3.19 -9.52
C PHE A 277 20.68 -2.77 -10.82
N LYS A 278 19.95 -3.00 -11.92
CA LYS A 278 20.26 -2.46 -13.25
C LYS A 278 19.06 -1.69 -13.78
N LEU A 279 19.32 -0.51 -14.34
CA LEU A 279 18.31 0.37 -14.92
C LEU A 279 18.42 0.34 -16.43
N TYR A 280 17.29 0.15 -17.11
CA TYR A 280 17.22 0.19 -18.56
C TYR A 280 16.27 1.28 -19.05
N LEU A 281 16.80 2.23 -19.82
CA LEU A 281 16.10 3.43 -20.28
C LEU A 281 15.91 3.44 -21.80
N GLY A 282 14.90 4.17 -22.28
CA GLY A 282 14.67 4.37 -23.72
C GLY A 282 14.29 3.09 -24.48
N LEU A 283 13.87 2.06 -23.76
CA LEU A 283 13.39 0.81 -24.33
C LEU A 283 11.94 0.96 -24.82
N ASN A 284 11.64 0.27 -25.90
CA ASN A 284 10.26 -0.02 -26.30
C ASN A 284 10.03 -1.52 -26.46
N ASP A 285 11.10 -2.31 -26.40
CA ASP A 285 11.11 -3.75 -26.60
C ASP A 285 11.96 -4.37 -25.47
N LEU A 286 11.53 -5.48 -24.88
CA LEU A 286 12.21 -6.23 -23.83
C LEU A 286 13.38 -7.05 -24.38
N ASN A 287 13.54 -7.14 -25.70
CA ASN A 287 14.80 -7.60 -26.26
C ASN A 287 15.88 -6.52 -26.07
N ILE A 288 16.43 -6.50 -24.87
CA ILE A 288 17.44 -5.53 -24.42
C ILE A 288 18.70 -5.64 -25.28
N ASN A 289 19.02 -6.83 -25.82
CA ASN A 289 20.22 -7.06 -26.64
C ASN A 289 20.25 -6.19 -27.90
N ASP A 290 19.09 -5.93 -28.54
CA ASP A 290 19.03 -5.02 -29.70
C ASP A 290 19.31 -3.55 -29.30
N ALA A 291 18.86 -3.14 -28.10
CA ALA A 291 19.15 -1.80 -27.59
C ALA A 291 20.62 -1.66 -27.17
N LEU A 292 21.17 -2.65 -26.46
CA LEU A 292 22.55 -2.63 -25.96
C LEU A 292 23.59 -2.78 -27.07
N SER A 293 23.31 -3.56 -28.11
CA SER A 293 24.27 -3.75 -29.23
C SER A 293 24.58 -2.47 -30.00
N ARG A 294 23.73 -1.44 -29.91
CA ARG A 294 23.91 -0.18 -30.64
C ARG A 294 24.51 0.94 -29.80
N ASN A 295 24.04 1.10 -28.56
CA ASN A 295 24.51 2.16 -27.66
C ASN A 295 24.27 1.79 -26.19
N PRO A 296 25.09 0.90 -25.60
CA PRO A 296 24.84 0.35 -24.28
C PRO A 296 24.87 1.43 -23.19
N GLU A 297 25.77 2.42 -23.27
CA GLU A 297 25.88 3.52 -22.29
C GLU A 297 24.67 4.46 -22.28
N LEU A 298 23.88 4.50 -23.36
CA LEU A 298 22.63 5.25 -23.39
C LEU A 298 21.51 4.51 -22.64
N HIS A 299 21.56 3.18 -22.64
CA HIS A 299 20.42 2.33 -22.33
C HIS A 299 20.55 1.61 -20.99
N GLU A 300 21.73 1.13 -20.62
CA GLU A 300 21.99 0.45 -19.35
C GLU A 300 22.73 1.37 -18.39
N HIS A 301 22.20 1.47 -17.17
CA HIS A 301 22.76 2.34 -16.13
C HIS A 301 22.89 1.58 -14.82
N ASN A 302 24.05 1.74 -14.19
CA ASN A 302 24.30 1.26 -12.84
C ASN A 302 23.61 2.16 -11.81
N VAL A 303 23.35 1.59 -10.65
CA VAL A 303 22.81 2.28 -9.48
C VAL A 303 23.96 2.75 -8.59
N ASP A 304 23.84 3.95 -8.01
CA ASP A 304 24.73 4.47 -6.97
C ASP A 304 24.12 4.29 -5.58
N GLU A 305 22.82 4.58 -5.46
CA GLU A 305 22.14 4.68 -4.18
C GLU A 305 20.64 4.47 -4.39
N VAL A 306 19.99 3.87 -3.39
CA VAL A 306 18.53 3.80 -3.28
C VAL A 306 18.13 4.62 -2.06
N ILE A 307 17.23 5.57 -2.26
CA ILE A 307 16.71 6.45 -1.22
C ILE A 307 15.26 6.07 -0.97
N MET A 308 15.02 5.45 0.17
CA MET A 308 13.68 5.07 0.62
C MET A 308 12.93 6.27 1.15
N HIS A 309 11.61 6.31 0.93
CA HIS A 309 10.79 7.25 1.67
C HIS A 309 10.86 6.93 3.18
N PRO A 310 11.07 7.91 4.08
CA PRO A 310 11.31 7.66 5.51
C PRO A 310 10.20 6.87 6.23
N ASP A 311 8.96 7.00 5.78
CA ASP A 311 7.80 6.32 6.39
C ASP A 311 7.61 4.86 5.90
N TRP A 312 8.45 4.38 4.97
CA TRP A 312 8.39 3.00 4.49
C TRP A 312 9.21 2.06 5.37
N THR A 313 8.58 1.03 5.94
CA THR A 313 9.26 0.08 6.85
C THR A 313 9.53 -1.29 6.23
N GLY A 314 9.27 -1.47 4.93
CA GLY A 314 9.46 -2.76 4.24
C GLY A 314 8.21 -3.64 4.20
N THR A 315 7.08 -3.19 4.75
CA THR A 315 5.82 -3.94 4.68
C THR A 315 4.88 -3.31 3.66
N GLY A 316 4.13 -4.13 2.90
CA GLY A 316 3.09 -3.63 1.99
C GLY A 316 1.89 -2.95 2.66
N LEU A 317 1.99 -2.65 3.96
CA LEU A 317 1.00 -1.96 4.78
C LEU A 317 1.49 -0.58 5.25
N THR A 318 2.75 -0.23 4.98
CA THR A 318 3.30 1.11 5.24
C THR A 318 3.17 2.02 4.03
N PHE A 319 2.97 3.31 4.29
CA PHE A 319 2.71 4.33 3.28
C PHE A 319 3.68 5.49 3.47
N PRO A 320 4.17 6.09 2.38
CA PRO A 320 3.88 5.77 0.98
C PRO A 320 4.77 4.65 0.44
N ASP A 321 4.28 3.95 -0.57
CA ASP A 321 5.05 2.99 -1.35
C ASP A 321 5.88 3.72 -2.42
N LEU A 322 6.92 4.45 -1.98
CA LEU A 322 7.77 5.30 -2.83
C LEU A 322 9.26 5.15 -2.52
N ALA A 323 10.07 5.07 -3.56
CA ALA A 323 11.52 5.08 -3.48
C ALA A 323 12.15 5.78 -4.70
N LEU A 324 13.35 6.31 -4.49
CA LEU A 324 14.19 6.87 -5.54
C LEU A 324 15.40 5.99 -5.77
N ILE A 325 15.74 5.75 -7.03
CA ILE A 325 16.99 5.12 -7.43
C ILE A 325 17.84 6.18 -8.12
N LYS A 326 19.02 6.42 -7.57
CA LYS A 326 20.02 7.35 -8.11
C LYS A 326 20.99 6.58 -8.98
N SER A 327 21.15 6.99 -10.23
CA SER A 327 22.11 6.38 -11.12
C SER A 327 23.54 6.85 -10.84
N SER A 328 24.51 5.96 -11.10
CA SER A 328 25.94 6.26 -11.02
C SER A 328 26.36 7.38 -11.98
N LEU A 329 25.69 7.48 -13.14
CA LEU A 329 25.96 8.50 -14.17
C LEU A 329 24.70 9.30 -14.49
N ASN A 330 24.89 10.48 -15.08
CA ASN A 330 23.76 11.29 -15.54
C ASN A 330 23.19 10.70 -16.84
N PHE A 331 21.86 10.65 -16.92
CA PHE A 331 21.13 10.25 -18.13
C PHE A 331 21.31 11.27 -19.24
N VAL A 332 21.60 10.78 -20.45
CA VAL A 332 21.68 11.61 -21.64
C VAL A 332 20.30 11.77 -22.26
N PHE A 333 19.72 12.96 -22.12
CA PHE A 333 18.41 13.24 -22.69
C PHE A 333 18.48 13.42 -24.21
N LYS A 334 17.67 12.62 -24.91
CA LYS A 334 17.56 12.64 -26.35
C LYS A 334 16.10 12.88 -26.74
N THR A 335 15.83 13.99 -27.39
CA THR A 335 14.47 14.43 -27.74
C THR A 335 13.91 13.77 -29.01
N THR A 336 14.74 13.05 -29.78
CA THR A 336 14.36 12.48 -31.07
C THR A 336 14.85 11.04 -31.27
N GLY A 337 14.11 10.29 -32.10
CA GLY A 337 14.45 8.91 -32.47
C GLY A 337 13.71 7.85 -31.64
N ARG A 338 13.96 6.58 -31.99
CA ARG A 338 13.28 5.40 -31.43
C ARG A 338 13.65 5.11 -29.96
N HIS A 339 14.74 5.72 -29.49
CA HIS A 339 15.41 5.51 -28.20
C HIS A 339 15.49 6.83 -27.41
N ALA A 340 14.47 7.67 -27.53
CA ALA A 340 14.41 8.93 -26.80
C ALA A 340 14.33 8.66 -25.30
N VAL A 341 15.04 9.47 -24.51
CA VAL A 341 15.01 9.45 -23.05
C VAL A 341 14.70 10.87 -22.59
N LEU A 342 13.59 11.07 -21.89
CA LEU A 342 13.13 12.36 -21.37
C LEU A 342 12.38 12.15 -20.04
N PRO A 343 12.47 13.11 -19.11
CA PRO A 343 11.79 13.00 -17.82
C PRO A 343 10.27 13.23 -17.92
N LEU A 344 9.53 12.73 -16.93
CA LEU A 344 8.15 13.14 -16.66
C LEU A 344 8.11 14.49 -15.95
N CYS A 345 7.07 15.27 -16.25
CA CYS A 345 6.74 16.44 -15.43
C CYS A 345 6.11 16.00 -14.09
N LEU A 346 6.42 16.68 -12.99
CA LEU A 346 5.70 16.54 -11.72
C LEU A 346 4.44 17.43 -11.77
N LEU A 347 3.41 17.04 -11.03
CA LEU A 347 2.22 17.87 -10.86
C LEU A 347 2.48 18.99 -9.84
N ASP A 348 1.71 20.07 -9.95
CA ASP A 348 1.67 21.09 -8.91
C ASP A 348 1.02 20.49 -7.64
N PRO A 349 1.55 20.77 -6.42
CA PRO A 349 0.97 20.31 -5.18
C PRO A 349 -0.52 20.62 -5.07
N GLY A 350 -1.33 19.63 -4.72
CA GLY A 350 -2.78 19.76 -4.58
C GLY A 350 -3.55 19.80 -5.90
N THR A 351 -2.92 19.49 -7.04
CA THR A 351 -3.64 19.33 -8.31
C THR A 351 -4.75 18.29 -8.15
N PHE A 352 -6.01 18.68 -8.39
CA PHE A 352 -7.12 17.75 -8.36
C PHE A 352 -7.10 16.82 -9.59
N ILE A 353 -6.95 15.51 -9.36
CA ILE A 353 -6.85 14.49 -10.42
C ILE A 353 -7.99 13.46 -10.42
N ARG A 354 -8.92 13.52 -9.47
CA ARG A 354 -10.01 12.55 -9.35
C ARG A 354 -10.98 12.68 -10.54
N ASN A 355 -11.52 11.55 -10.99
CA ASN A 355 -12.36 11.41 -12.19
C ASN A 355 -11.71 11.83 -13.52
N MET A 356 -10.38 12.00 -13.55
CA MET A 356 -9.64 12.18 -14.78
C MET A 356 -9.19 10.83 -15.34
N ASP A 357 -9.04 10.76 -16.66
CA ASP A 357 -8.39 9.62 -17.29
C ASP A 357 -6.89 9.86 -17.38
N GLY A 358 -6.12 8.80 -17.17
CA GLY A 358 -4.70 8.77 -17.42
C GLY A 358 -4.26 7.44 -18.01
N TYR A 359 -2.95 7.29 -18.10
CA TYR A 359 -2.30 6.21 -18.80
C TYR A 359 -1.35 5.50 -17.85
N VAL A 360 -1.35 4.17 -17.95
CA VAL A 360 -0.32 3.33 -17.34
C VAL A 360 0.35 2.58 -18.48
N ALA A 361 1.68 2.58 -18.46
CA ALA A 361 2.48 1.85 -19.41
C ALA A 361 3.50 1.00 -18.68
N GLY A 362 3.85 -0.11 -19.29
CA GLY A 362 4.82 -1.02 -18.72
C GLY A 362 4.91 -2.31 -19.52
N TRP A 363 5.75 -3.18 -18.99
CA TRP A 363 6.06 -4.48 -19.57
C TRP A 363 5.64 -5.59 -18.60
N GLY A 364 4.66 -5.34 -17.72
CA GLY A 364 4.34 -6.18 -16.57
C GLY A 364 4.08 -7.63 -16.92
N LEU A 365 4.26 -8.57 -15.99
CA LEU A 365 4.16 -10.02 -16.11
C LEU A 365 2.70 -10.49 -16.24
N THR A 366 2.41 -11.18 -17.33
CA THR A 366 1.44 -12.27 -17.35
C THR A 366 2.25 -13.51 -17.67
N ARG A 367 2.08 -14.62 -16.95
CA ARG A 367 2.72 -15.87 -17.40
C ARG A 367 2.25 -16.17 -18.82
N ASN A 368 3.09 -16.81 -19.64
CA ASN A 368 2.70 -17.22 -21.00
C ASN A 368 1.39 -18.05 -21.03
N ASP A 369 1.02 -18.66 -19.89
CA ASP A 369 -0.22 -19.44 -19.69
C ASP A 369 -1.39 -18.66 -19.07
N ASP A 370 -1.23 -17.38 -18.75
CA ASP A 370 -2.28 -16.57 -18.12
C ASP A 370 -3.32 -16.11 -19.13
N CYS A 371 -4.22 -17.03 -19.45
CA CYS A 371 -5.39 -16.79 -20.26
C CYS A 371 -6.54 -16.21 -19.41
N PHE A 372 -7.13 -15.09 -19.85
CA PHE A 372 -8.29 -14.47 -19.21
C PHE A 372 -9.48 -14.40 -20.15
N THR A 373 -10.67 -14.45 -19.56
CA THR A 373 -11.92 -14.19 -20.25
C THR A 373 -12.05 -12.70 -20.61
N ASP A 374 -12.71 -12.41 -21.72
CA ASP A 374 -12.95 -11.05 -22.18
C ASP A 374 -14.18 -10.41 -21.50
N ASN A 375 -14.73 -9.38 -22.13
CA ASN A 375 -15.91 -8.67 -21.66
C ASN A 375 -17.22 -9.47 -21.81
N TYR A 376 -17.19 -10.72 -22.23
CA TYR A 376 -18.39 -11.45 -22.65
C TYR A 376 -18.57 -12.76 -21.90
N GLY A 377 -19.82 -13.23 -21.90
CA GLY A 377 -20.21 -14.43 -21.18
C GLY A 377 -20.60 -14.14 -19.74
N PRO A 378 -20.81 -15.20 -18.94
CA PRO A 378 -21.23 -15.04 -17.55
C PRO A 378 -20.10 -14.61 -16.62
N GLU A 379 -18.88 -15.09 -16.82
CA GLU A 379 -17.70 -14.71 -16.05
C GLU A 379 -16.82 -13.81 -16.92
N ARG A 380 -16.67 -12.54 -16.52
CA ARG A 380 -15.91 -11.53 -17.28
C ARG A 380 -14.60 -11.23 -16.60
N HIS A 381 -13.52 -11.13 -17.37
CA HIS A 381 -12.16 -10.88 -16.86
C HIS A 381 -11.71 -11.86 -15.77
N ALA A 382 -12.37 -13.01 -15.69
CA ALA A 382 -11.97 -14.12 -14.87
C ALA A 382 -10.83 -14.87 -15.55
N ARG A 383 -9.87 -15.33 -14.76
CA ARG A 383 -8.79 -16.19 -15.24
C ARG A 383 -9.38 -17.52 -15.72
N CYS A 384 -8.96 -17.94 -16.91
CA CYS A 384 -9.26 -19.27 -17.43
C CYS A 384 -8.50 -20.32 -16.62
N ARG A 385 -9.15 -21.44 -16.34
CA ARG A 385 -8.60 -22.53 -15.54
C ARG A 385 -8.58 -23.79 -16.40
N PHE A 386 -7.39 -24.24 -16.74
CA PHE A 386 -7.14 -25.47 -17.47
C PHE A 386 -6.56 -26.53 -16.52
N PRO A 387 -6.89 -27.82 -16.69
CA PRO A 387 -7.95 -28.31 -17.57
C PRO A 387 -9.35 -28.02 -17.01
N PHE A 388 -10.36 -27.99 -17.89
CA PHE A 388 -11.78 -27.93 -17.50
C PHE A 388 -12.63 -28.98 -18.21
N LEU A 389 -13.72 -29.41 -17.56
CA LEU A 389 -14.67 -30.37 -18.12
C LEU A 389 -15.71 -29.69 -18.99
N TYR A 390 -15.81 -30.15 -20.24
CA TYR A 390 -16.89 -29.81 -21.16
C TYR A 390 -17.51 -31.07 -21.76
N ARG A 391 -18.81 -31.26 -21.54
CA ARG A 391 -19.58 -32.44 -22.01
C ARG A 391 -18.94 -33.80 -21.64
N GLY A 392 -18.29 -33.86 -20.47
CA GLY A 392 -17.61 -35.06 -19.97
C GLY A 392 -16.20 -35.28 -20.50
N VAL A 393 -15.66 -34.33 -21.27
CA VAL A 393 -14.29 -34.37 -21.81
C VAL A 393 -13.44 -33.30 -21.12
N SER A 394 -12.22 -33.67 -20.73
CA SER A 394 -11.23 -32.73 -20.19
C SER A 394 -10.61 -31.92 -21.32
N VAL A 395 -10.46 -30.62 -21.11
CA VAL A 395 -10.02 -29.66 -22.12
C VAL A 395 -8.93 -28.77 -21.55
N GLU A 396 -7.82 -28.63 -22.26
CA GLU A 396 -6.61 -27.93 -21.79
C GLU A 396 -6.44 -26.53 -22.39
N SER A 397 -7.33 -26.09 -23.28
CA SER A 397 -7.22 -24.78 -23.94
C SER A 397 -8.60 -24.17 -24.23
N CYS A 398 -8.62 -22.94 -24.74
CA CYS A 398 -9.84 -22.30 -25.21
C CYS A 398 -10.44 -23.06 -26.40
N ILE A 399 -11.73 -23.40 -26.33
CA ILE A 399 -12.37 -24.19 -27.39
C ILE A 399 -13.31 -23.37 -28.26
N LYS A 400 -13.28 -23.65 -29.56
CA LYS A 400 -14.20 -23.09 -30.56
C LYS A 400 -15.45 -23.97 -30.77
N ALA A 401 -15.87 -24.69 -29.73
CA ALA A 401 -17.12 -25.44 -29.71
C ALA A 401 -18.26 -24.58 -29.15
N GLU A 402 -19.52 -24.95 -29.39
CA GLU A 402 -20.67 -24.23 -28.83
C GLU A 402 -20.50 -23.96 -27.33
N SER A 403 -20.84 -22.76 -26.89
CA SER A 403 -20.72 -22.39 -25.49
C SER A 403 -21.65 -23.22 -24.60
N PRO A 404 -21.37 -23.34 -23.27
CA PRO A 404 -22.22 -24.08 -22.35
C PRO A 404 -23.69 -23.63 -22.36
N SER A 405 -23.97 -22.37 -22.73
CA SER A 405 -25.32 -21.83 -22.90
C SER A 405 -26.17 -22.67 -23.87
N SER A 406 -25.57 -23.23 -24.93
CA SER A 406 -26.28 -24.01 -25.96
C SER A 406 -26.89 -25.30 -25.41
N SER A 407 -26.34 -25.83 -24.32
CA SER A 407 -26.84 -27.04 -23.65
C SER A 407 -28.13 -26.78 -22.84
N ASN A 408 -28.47 -25.52 -22.58
CA ASN A 408 -29.69 -25.18 -21.85
C ASN A 408 -30.93 -25.30 -22.75
N LYS A 409 -31.83 -26.22 -22.39
CA LYS A 409 -33.09 -26.48 -23.11
C LYS A 409 -33.97 -25.23 -23.30
N LYS A 410 -33.92 -24.24 -22.39
CA LYS A 410 -34.73 -23.01 -22.50
C LYS A 410 -34.12 -22.04 -23.51
N CYS A 411 -32.80 -21.86 -23.47
CA CYS A 411 -32.09 -21.01 -24.40
C CYS A 411 -32.22 -21.53 -25.83
N ARG A 412 -32.05 -22.85 -26.03
CA ARG A 412 -32.25 -23.49 -27.35
C ARG A 412 -33.68 -23.33 -27.88
N GLN A 413 -34.69 -23.46 -27.00
CA GLN A 413 -36.09 -23.23 -27.40
C GLN A 413 -36.35 -21.79 -27.83
N PHE A 414 -35.72 -20.83 -27.15
CA PHE A 414 -35.83 -19.42 -27.50
C PHE A 414 -35.21 -19.14 -28.86
N GLU A 415 -33.98 -19.58 -29.07
CA GLU A 415 -33.25 -19.44 -30.34
C GLU A 415 -34.04 -20.04 -31.52
N MET A 416 -34.56 -21.26 -31.38
CA MET A 416 -35.38 -21.92 -32.41
C MET A 416 -36.68 -21.16 -32.73
N THR A 417 -37.24 -20.41 -31.77
CA THR A 417 -38.54 -19.75 -31.93
C THR A 417 -38.40 -18.31 -32.43
N MET A 418 -37.40 -17.60 -31.93
CA MET A 418 -37.20 -16.17 -32.20
C MET A 418 -36.16 -15.93 -33.32
N GLY A 419 -35.36 -16.94 -33.68
CA GLY A 419 -34.26 -16.78 -34.62
C GLY A 419 -33.01 -16.18 -33.98
N LYS A 420 -31.88 -16.24 -34.71
CA LYS A 420 -30.57 -15.79 -34.23
C LYS A 420 -30.49 -14.27 -34.02
N ASP A 421 -31.26 -13.48 -34.75
CA ASP A 421 -31.27 -12.00 -34.64
C ASP A 421 -31.75 -11.49 -33.28
N HIS A 422 -32.47 -12.33 -32.53
CA HIS A 422 -32.97 -12.02 -31.20
C HIS A 422 -32.06 -12.53 -30.07
N LEU A 423 -30.96 -13.22 -30.42
CA LEU A 423 -29.96 -13.59 -29.44
C LEU A 423 -29.24 -12.34 -28.93
N PRO A 424 -28.71 -12.39 -27.69
CA PRO A 424 -27.94 -11.28 -27.17
C PRO A 424 -26.73 -11.03 -28.08
N SER A 425 -26.52 -9.77 -28.45
CA SER A 425 -25.30 -9.31 -29.11
C SER A 425 -24.07 -9.70 -28.27
N LYS A 426 -22.86 -9.66 -28.85
CA LYS A 426 -21.63 -9.95 -28.11
C LYS A 426 -21.60 -9.11 -26.82
N GLY A 427 -21.64 -9.78 -25.66
CA GLY A 427 -21.67 -9.14 -24.33
C GLY A 427 -23.01 -8.80 -23.72
N GLN A 428 -24.12 -9.12 -24.37
CA GLN A 428 -25.43 -9.08 -23.75
C GLN A 428 -25.81 -10.46 -23.20
N SER A 429 -26.80 -10.47 -22.32
CA SER A 429 -27.51 -11.70 -21.94
C SER A 429 -29.01 -11.44 -22.00
N LEU A 430 -29.80 -12.50 -22.05
CA LEU A 430 -31.25 -12.41 -21.90
C LEU A 430 -31.74 -13.32 -20.80
N MET A 431 -32.84 -12.95 -20.17
CA MET A 431 -33.47 -13.72 -19.11
C MET A 431 -34.79 -14.30 -19.59
N ILE A 432 -34.93 -15.63 -19.49
CA ILE A 432 -36.18 -16.32 -19.77
C ILE A 432 -36.89 -16.62 -18.44
N VAL A 433 -38.09 -16.06 -18.29
CA VAL A 433 -39.02 -16.36 -17.20
C VAL A 433 -40.01 -17.44 -17.65
N TYR A 434 -40.12 -18.53 -16.91
CA TYR A 434 -40.96 -19.66 -17.29
C TYR A 434 -41.63 -20.38 -16.12
N GLY A 435 -42.69 -21.12 -16.46
CA GLY A 435 -43.46 -21.90 -15.49
C GLY A 435 -44.34 -21.04 -14.58
N ARG A 436 -45.20 -21.69 -13.80
CA ARG A 436 -46.10 -21.00 -12.86
C ARG A 436 -45.31 -20.34 -11.71
N LYS A 437 -44.25 -21.01 -11.24
CA LYS A 437 -43.34 -20.52 -10.19
C LYS A 437 -42.35 -19.42 -10.66
N LYS A 438 -42.55 -18.82 -11.84
CA LYS A 438 -41.69 -17.75 -12.42
C LYS A 438 -40.18 -18.05 -12.32
N LYS A 439 -39.78 -19.29 -12.65
CA LYS A 439 -38.35 -19.67 -12.70
C LYS A 439 -37.62 -18.84 -13.74
N ARG A 440 -36.34 -18.58 -13.51
CA ARG A 440 -35.49 -17.73 -14.36
C ARG A 440 -34.31 -18.51 -14.90
N THR A 441 -33.90 -18.21 -16.12
CA THR A 441 -32.67 -18.74 -16.73
C THR A 441 -32.04 -17.62 -17.54
N LEU A 442 -30.74 -17.39 -17.32
CA LEU A 442 -29.93 -16.53 -18.16
C LEU A 442 -29.43 -17.31 -19.37
N CYS A 443 -29.52 -16.67 -20.53
CA CYS A 443 -29.03 -17.20 -21.79
C CYS A 443 -28.00 -16.24 -22.37
N TYR A 444 -26.88 -16.81 -22.75
CA TYR A 444 -25.79 -16.14 -23.47
C TYR A 444 -25.74 -16.66 -24.91
N ASN A 445 -24.99 -15.97 -25.76
CA ASN A 445 -24.75 -16.43 -27.12
C ASN A 445 -24.09 -17.83 -27.11
N GLY A 446 -24.59 -18.73 -27.96
CA GLY A 446 -24.07 -20.08 -28.16
C GLY A 446 -22.82 -20.12 -29.05
N ASP A 447 -22.62 -19.09 -29.87
CA ASP A 447 -21.45 -18.92 -30.73
C ASP A 447 -20.18 -18.79 -29.86
N PRO A 448 -19.13 -19.60 -30.09
CA PRO A 448 -17.86 -19.53 -29.37
C PRO A 448 -17.06 -18.23 -29.59
N GLY A 449 -17.44 -17.40 -30.56
CA GLY A 449 -16.68 -16.21 -30.91
C GLY A 449 -15.32 -16.53 -31.54
N GLU A 450 -14.50 -15.49 -31.69
CA GLU A 450 -13.25 -15.55 -32.44
C GLU A 450 -12.17 -16.40 -31.76
N TYR A 451 -12.04 -16.27 -30.44
CA TYR A 451 -10.99 -16.89 -29.63
C TYR A 451 -11.48 -18.10 -28.81
N GLY A 452 -12.75 -18.49 -28.96
CA GLY A 452 -13.35 -19.57 -28.18
C GLY A 452 -13.74 -19.16 -26.77
N TRP A 453 -13.91 -20.14 -25.89
CA TRP A 453 -14.29 -19.94 -24.49
C TRP A 453 -13.58 -20.95 -23.56
N CYS A 454 -13.49 -20.61 -22.28
CA CYS A 454 -12.83 -21.42 -21.25
C CYS A 454 -13.70 -21.54 -19.98
N GLY A 455 -13.41 -22.55 -19.15
CA GLY A 455 -13.89 -22.61 -17.76
C GLY A 455 -13.07 -21.72 -16.84
N THR A 456 -13.67 -21.21 -15.75
CA THR A 456 -13.02 -20.23 -14.84
C THR A 456 -13.08 -20.63 -13.36
N CYS A 457 -13.79 -21.70 -13.01
CA CYS A 457 -14.18 -22.03 -11.64
C CYS A 457 -13.44 -23.26 -11.09
N ILE A 458 -12.67 -23.09 -10.02
CA ILE A 458 -12.00 -24.15 -9.27
C ILE A 458 -12.91 -24.62 -8.15
N ARG A 459 -13.21 -25.92 -8.11
CA ARG A 459 -14.09 -26.51 -7.08
C ARG A 459 -13.50 -26.50 -5.67
N SER A 460 -12.18 -26.64 -5.55
CA SER A 460 -11.45 -26.71 -4.29
C SER A 460 -11.14 -25.35 -3.66
N ALA A 461 -11.30 -24.25 -4.42
CA ALA A 461 -11.05 -22.92 -3.89
C ALA A 461 -11.99 -22.59 -2.73
N GLN A 462 -11.56 -21.76 -1.79
CA GLN A 462 -12.36 -21.23 -0.67
C GLN A 462 -13.00 -19.87 -1.00
N PRO A 463 -14.05 -19.43 -0.27
CA PRO A 463 -14.62 -18.09 -0.44
C PRO A 463 -13.54 -17.00 -0.32
N GLY A 464 -13.36 -16.21 -1.38
CA GLY A 464 -12.32 -15.17 -1.46
C GLY A 464 -11.05 -15.61 -2.22
N GLU A 465 -10.87 -16.92 -2.47
CA GLU A 465 -9.79 -17.42 -3.33
C GLU A 465 -10.13 -17.28 -4.81
N GLN A 466 -9.09 -17.08 -5.64
CA GLN A 466 -9.24 -16.83 -7.07
C GLN A 466 -9.83 -18.04 -7.80
N GLY A 467 -11.03 -17.90 -8.36
CA GLY A 467 -11.74 -18.98 -9.05
C GLY A 467 -12.74 -19.74 -8.18
N PHE A 468 -13.06 -19.24 -6.97
CA PHE A 468 -14.05 -19.83 -6.08
C PHE A 468 -15.42 -20.07 -6.73
N CYS A 469 -15.96 -21.28 -6.56
CA CYS A 469 -17.32 -21.62 -6.97
C CYS A 469 -18.35 -21.31 -5.86
N VAL A 470 -19.31 -20.42 -6.13
CA VAL A 470 -20.37 -19.98 -5.17
C VAL A 470 -21.34 -21.12 -4.74
N ASP A 471 -21.19 -22.32 -5.28
CA ASP A 471 -21.99 -23.49 -4.88
C ASP A 471 -21.20 -24.35 -3.90
N GLY A 472 -21.21 -23.95 -2.63
CA GLY A 472 -20.48 -24.62 -1.56
C GLY A 472 -20.61 -26.15 -1.56
N MET A 473 -19.46 -26.80 -1.66
CA MET A 473 -19.09 -28.03 -0.97
C MET A 473 -17.56 -28.14 -1.04
N PRO A 474 -16.86 -28.34 0.09
CA PRO A 474 -15.42 -28.63 0.05
C PRO A 474 -15.19 -30.00 -0.63
N PRO A 475 -14.10 -30.18 -1.38
CA PRO A 475 -13.77 -31.45 -2.01
C PRO A 475 -13.37 -32.51 -0.96
N PRO A 476 -13.57 -33.81 -1.24
CA PRO A 476 -12.88 -34.88 -0.52
C PRO A 476 -11.37 -34.83 -0.81
N GLU A 477 -10.55 -35.36 0.11
CA GLU A 477 -9.08 -35.23 0.10
C GLU A 477 -8.36 -35.84 -1.12
N ASP A 478 -9.05 -36.53 -2.04
CA ASP A 478 -8.43 -37.29 -3.14
C ASP A 478 -9.10 -37.13 -4.54
N GLU A 479 -9.93 -36.11 -4.81
CA GLU A 479 -10.42 -35.85 -6.19
C GLU A 479 -9.67 -34.66 -6.83
N ASP A 480 -9.01 -34.91 -7.97
CA ASP A 480 -8.39 -33.89 -8.80
C ASP A 480 -9.33 -32.68 -8.97
N ALA A 481 -8.78 -31.48 -8.74
CA ALA A 481 -9.49 -30.20 -8.71
C ALA A 481 -9.99 -29.76 -10.10
N ILE A 482 -10.95 -30.47 -10.69
CA ILE A 482 -11.34 -30.20 -12.08
C ILE A 482 -12.33 -29.04 -12.18
N THR A 483 -12.02 -28.09 -13.06
CA THR A 483 -12.84 -26.92 -13.39
C THR A 483 -14.12 -27.32 -14.13
N ILE A 484 -15.28 -26.74 -13.79
CA ILE A 484 -16.57 -27.06 -14.45
C ILE A 484 -17.27 -25.83 -15.01
N ALA A 485 -17.63 -25.89 -16.29
CA ALA A 485 -18.45 -24.89 -16.96
C ALA A 485 -19.96 -25.25 -16.92
N ARG A 486 -20.81 -24.33 -16.48
CA ARG A 486 -22.28 -24.51 -16.44
C ARG A 486 -22.98 -23.59 -17.43
N PRO A 487 -24.23 -23.88 -17.86
CA PRO A 487 -24.85 -23.11 -18.95
C PRO A 487 -24.97 -21.59 -18.72
N SER A 488 -24.96 -21.14 -17.47
CA SER A 488 -25.17 -19.72 -17.12
C SER A 488 -24.10 -19.11 -16.21
N ARG A 489 -22.99 -19.82 -15.92
CA ARG A 489 -21.92 -19.40 -15.01
C ARG A 489 -20.69 -20.30 -15.09
N HIS A 490 -19.58 -19.88 -14.49
CA HIS A 490 -18.30 -20.62 -14.39
C HIS A 490 -17.55 -20.79 -15.72
N TRP A 491 -17.82 -19.92 -16.69
CA TRP A 491 -17.11 -19.87 -17.98
C TRP A 491 -17.21 -18.46 -18.56
N GLY A 492 -16.33 -18.14 -19.50
CA GLY A 492 -16.40 -16.90 -20.27
C GLY A 492 -15.70 -17.04 -21.61
N PHE A 493 -15.86 -16.03 -22.47
CA PHE A 493 -15.21 -16.02 -23.77
C PHE A 493 -13.74 -15.70 -23.61
N CYS A 494 -12.87 -16.40 -24.31
CA CYS A 494 -11.44 -16.16 -24.22
C CYS A 494 -11.08 -14.82 -24.86
N SER A 495 -10.15 -14.10 -24.23
CA SER A 495 -9.57 -12.91 -24.83
C SER A 495 -8.55 -13.27 -25.91
N LYS A 496 -8.12 -12.27 -26.69
CA LYS A 496 -7.04 -12.41 -27.68
C LYS A 496 -5.73 -12.97 -27.10
N LEU A 497 -5.53 -12.82 -25.79
CA LEU A 497 -4.34 -13.26 -25.06
C LEU A 497 -4.23 -14.79 -25.02
N CYS A 498 -5.35 -15.51 -25.12
CA CYS A 498 -5.40 -16.97 -24.97
C CYS A 498 -5.01 -17.77 -26.22
N VAL A 499 -4.80 -17.12 -27.37
CA VAL A 499 -4.61 -17.78 -28.67
C VAL A 499 -3.33 -17.31 -29.38
N GLN A 500 -2.64 -16.32 -28.83
CA GLN A 500 -1.41 -15.80 -29.42
C GLN A 500 -0.20 -16.55 -28.87
N GLU A 501 0.20 -17.63 -29.54
CA GLU A 501 1.42 -18.40 -29.21
C GLU A 501 2.72 -17.63 -29.50
N GLU A 502 2.76 -16.64 -30.41
CA GLU A 502 4.08 -16.24 -30.94
C GLU A 502 4.35 -14.78 -31.34
N MET A 503 3.52 -13.77 -31.05
CA MET A 503 3.91 -12.39 -31.40
C MET A 503 3.43 -11.31 -30.42
N ARG A 504 4.41 -10.51 -29.94
CA ARG A 504 4.33 -9.20 -29.23
C ARG A 504 4.62 -9.16 -27.73
N ALA A 505 5.14 -10.22 -27.13
CA ALA A 505 5.46 -10.26 -25.70
C ALA A 505 6.72 -9.46 -25.28
N HIS A 506 7.31 -8.69 -26.20
CA HIS A 506 8.45 -7.83 -25.86
C HIS A 506 8.13 -6.34 -25.89
N ARG A 507 7.06 -5.86 -26.56
CA ARG A 507 6.87 -4.42 -26.73
C ARG A 507 6.10 -3.78 -25.58
N LEU A 508 6.53 -2.58 -25.17
CA LEU A 508 5.87 -1.75 -24.17
C LEU A 508 4.37 -1.65 -24.46
N GLN A 509 3.56 -2.06 -23.49
CA GLN A 509 2.11 -1.93 -23.57
C GLN A 509 1.66 -0.67 -22.83
N GLU A 510 0.49 -0.18 -23.19
CA GLU A 510 -0.18 0.94 -22.52
C GLU A 510 -1.67 0.65 -22.39
N THR A 511 -2.25 1.17 -21.32
CA THR A 511 -3.69 1.21 -21.12
C THR A 511 -4.15 2.56 -20.57
N ARG A 512 -5.43 2.87 -20.73
CA ARG A 512 -6.08 4.07 -20.21
C ARG A 512 -7.04 3.68 -19.11
N LEU A 513 -6.89 4.31 -17.96
CA LEU A 513 -7.68 4.07 -16.77
C LEU A 513 -8.24 5.39 -16.25
N THR A 514 -9.40 5.33 -15.60
CA THR A 514 -9.98 6.48 -14.92
C THR A 514 -9.53 6.46 -13.46
N ILE A 515 -9.01 7.59 -12.98
CA ILE A 515 -8.78 7.84 -11.56
C ILE A 515 -10.15 7.96 -10.90
N LEU A 516 -10.47 7.07 -9.97
CA LEU A 516 -11.75 7.07 -9.29
C LEU A 516 -11.79 8.17 -8.22
N ASP A 517 -12.97 8.71 -7.95
CA ASP A 517 -13.17 9.49 -6.73
C ASP A 517 -13.14 8.58 -5.48
N ASN A 518 -12.99 9.20 -4.32
CA ASN A 518 -12.84 8.48 -3.06
C ASN A 518 -14.07 7.62 -2.74
N GLU A 519 -15.27 8.09 -3.09
CA GLU A 519 -16.51 7.33 -2.86
C GLU A 519 -16.57 6.07 -3.72
N ALA A 520 -16.28 6.17 -5.02
CA ALA A 520 -16.23 5.01 -5.90
C ALA A 520 -15.09 4.07 -5.51
N CYS A 521 -13.91 4.60 -5.19
CA CYS A 521 -12.77 3.82 -4.73
C CYS A 521 -13.12 3.02 -3.48
N ALA A 522 -13.73 3.64 -2.46
CA ALA A 522 -14.16 2.97 -1.23
C ALA A 522 -15.22 1.88 -1.46
N ARG A 523 -16.09 2.02 -2.48
CA ARG A 523 -17.12 1.02 -2.81
C ARG A 523 -16.58 -0.19 -3.58
N PHE A 524 -15.58 0.02 -4.44
CA PHE A 524 -14.93 -1.07 -5.17
C PHE A 524 -13.83 -1.73 -4.36
N ASN A 525 -13.22 -0.98 -3.45
CA ASN A 525 -12.23 -1.51 -2.56
C ASN A 525 -12.89 -2.42 -1.51
N SER A 526 -12.61 -3.72 -1.59
CA SER A 526 -12.96 -4.65 -0.53
C SER A 526 -12.07 -4.42 0.69
N SER A 527 -12.50 -4.85 1.87
CA SER A 527 -11.72 -4.77 3.13
C SER A 527 -10.32 -5.42 3.07
N LEU A 528 -9.95 -6.01 1.93
CA LEU A 528 -8.69 -6.70 1.68
C LEU A 528 -7.57 -5.83 1.09
N LEU A 529 -7.84 -4.67 0.48
CA LEU A 529 -6.79 -3.72 0.08
C LEU A 529 -6.89 -2.52 1.02
N LEU A 530 -6.00 -2.41 2.00
CA LEU A 530 -5.89 -1.18 2.80
C LEU A 530 -5.69 -0.02 1.84
N TYR A 531 -6.47 1.05 1.96
CA TYR A 531 -6.45 2.21 1.07
C TYR A 531 -6.45 3.47 1.91
N ARG A 532 -5.54 4.39 1.59
CA ARG A 532 -5.41 5.69 2.25
C ARG A 532 -5.85 6.79 1.30
N GLU A 533 -7.08 7.29 1.49
CA GLU A 533 -7.68 8.25 0.55
C GLU A 533 -6.98 9.61 0.45
N ASP A 534 -6.14 9.93 1.43
CA ASP A 534 -5.34 11.14 1.54
C ASP A 534 -4.06 11.10 0.69
N VAL A 535 -3.52 9.91 0.45
CA VAL A 535 -2.20 9.74 -0.20
C VAL A 535 -2.18 8.71 -1.32
N GLU A 536 -3.32 8.08 -1.63
CA GLU A 536 -3.48 7.10 -2.70
C GLU A 536 -4.77 7.32 -3.48
N PHE A 537 -4.83 6.72 -4.68
CA PHE A 537 -6.06 6.64 -5.46
C PHE A 537 -6.26 5.27 -6.10
N CYS A 538 -7.52 4.95 -6.39
CA CYS A 538 -7.89 3.82 -7.22
C CYS A 538 -7.92 4.20 -8.70
N GLY A 539 -7.45 3.31 -9.57
CA GLY A 539 -7.59 3.42 -11.02
C GLY A 539 -8.29 2.20 -11.61
N GLY A 540 -9.11 2.41 -12.64
CA GLY A 540 -9.73 1.31 -13.39
C GLY A 540 -10.48 1.78 -14.64
N SER A 541 -10.71 0.88 -15.59
CA SER A 541 -11.52 1.19 -16.77
C SER A 541 -13.01 1.13 -16.43
N LYS A 542 -13.71 2.27 -16.56
CA LYS A 542 -15.15 2.37 -16.30
C LYS A 542 -15.97 1.83 -17.48
N LEU A 543 -16.81 0.84 -17.21
CA LEU A 543 -17.67 0.19 -18.21
C LEU A 543 -19.15 0.31 -17.83
N SER A 544 -19.98 0.65 -18.82
CA SER A 544 -21.43 0.69 -18.62
C SER A 544 -22.01 -0.71 -18.49
N PHE A 545 -22.89 -0.91 -17.52
CA PHE A 545 -23.61 -2.17 -17.39
C PHE A 545 -24.44 -2.48 -18.66
N PRO A 546 -24.38 -3.73 -19.17
CA PRO A 546 -25.14 -4.10 -20.36
C PRO A 546 -26.64 -4.20 -20.05
N GLU A 547 -27.46 -4.11 -21.09
CA GLU A 547 -28.89 -4.37 -20.96
C GLU A 547 -29.20 -5.88 -20.81
N LEU A 548 -30.23 -6.18 -20.02
CA LEU A 548 -30.85 -7.47 -19.85
C LEU A 548 -32.27 -7.45 -20.42
N LYS A 549 -32.46 -8.11 -21.57
CA LYS A 549 -33.79 -8.31 -22.15
C LYS A 549 -34.49 -9.48 -21.44
N ILE A 550 -35.69 -9.23 -20.91
CA ILE A 550 -36.47 -10.23 -20.15
C ILE A 550 -37.62 -10.72 -21.03
N PHE A 551 -37.64 -12.03 -21.29
CA PHE A 551 -38.69 -12.69 -22.04
C PHE A 551 -39.50 -13.64 -21.15
N ARG A 552 -40.81 -13.68 -21.36
CA ARG A 552 -41.68 -14.69 -20.74
C ARG A 552 -42.05 -15.76 -21.74
N ARG A 553 -41.84 -17.01 -21.36
CA ARG A 553 -42.19 -18.18 -22.17
C ARG A 553 -43.63 -18.60 -21.92
N TYR A 554 -44.41 -18.71 -22.99
CA TYR A 554 -45.79 -19.19 -22.99
C TYR A 554 -45.90 -20.51 -23.75
N ARG A 555 -46.76 -21.40 -23.26
CA ARG A 555 -47.11 -22.64 -23.97
C ARG A 555 -48.29 -22.34 -24.88
N LEU A 556 -48.16 -22.65 -26.16
CA LEU A 556 -49.25 -22.48 -27.12
C LEU A 556 -50.26 -23.64 -26.98
N ARG A 557 -51.56 -23.33 -27.09
CA ARG A 557 -52.60 -24.36 -27.21
C ARG A 557 -52.55 -24.87 -28.66
N ARG A 558 -52.32 -26.17 -28.83
CA ARG A 558 -52.24 -26.81 -30.16
C ARG A 558 -53.64 -26.90 -30.75
N THR A 559 -53.85 -26.37 -31.96
CA THR A 559 -55.13 -26.51 -32.68
C THR A 559 -55.06 -27.45 -33.88
N ASN A 560 -53.94 -27.52 -34.61
CA ASN A 560 -53.55 -28.63 -35.51
C ASN A 560 -52.30 -28.23 -36.31
N LYS A 561 -51.29 -29.12 -36.37
CA LYS A 561 -50.09 -29.21 -37.26
C LYS A 561 -48.87 -29.68 -36.46
N GLN A 562 -48.24 -30.77 -36.91
CA GLN A 562 -47.03 -31.34 -36.29
C GLN A 562 -45.85 -30.34 -36.22
N ASP A 563 -45.85 -29.28 -37.05
CA ASP A 563 -44.70 -28.38 -37.23
C ASP A 563 -44.80 -27.01 -36.54
N ALA A 564 -45.89 -26.70 -35.82
CA ALA A 564 -46.01 -25.41 -35.14
C ALA A 564 -45.16 -25.35 -33.85
N PRO A 565 -44.42 -24.25 -33.57
CA PRO A 565 -43.60 -24.14 -32.39
C PRO A 565 -44.43 -24.33 -31.12
N LYS A 566 -43.98 -25.21 -30.20
CA LYS A 566 -44.71 -25.57 -28.97
C LYS A 566 -44.83 -24.41 -27.98
N TYR A 567 -43.95 -23.42 -28.11
CA TYR A 567 -43.84 -22.28 -27.20
C TYR A 567 -43.72 -20.99 -28.00
N THR A 568 -44.12 -19.89 -27.39
CA THR A 568 -43.82 -18.53 -27.86
C THR A 568 -43.19 -17.73 -26.73
N PHE A 569 -42.44 -16.70 -27.07
CA PHE A 569 -41.77 -15.82 -26.14
C PHE A 569 -42.22 -14.40 -26.38
N LYS A 570 -42.58 -13.69 -25.31
CA LYS A 570 -42.90 -12.26 -25.38
C LYS A 570 -41.90 -11.49 -24.54
N MET A 571 -41.36 -10.42 -25.11
CA MET A 571 -40.54 -9.46 -24.36
C MET A 571 -41.42 -8.81 -23.30
N MET A 572 -40.92 -8.74 -22.07
CA MET A 572 -41.63 -8.18 -20.91
C MET A 572 -41.06 -6.84 -20.51
N ALA A 573 -39.73 -6.73 -20.48
CA ALA A 573 -39.00 -5.54 -20.08
C ALA A 573 -37.54 -5.64 -20.53
N THR A 574 -36.88 -4.50 -20.58
CA THR A 574 -35.43 -4.38 -20.58
C THR A 574 -35.01 -3.77 -19.24
N LYS A 575 -33.97 -4.31 -18.62
CA LYS A 575 -33.40 -3.80 -17.36
C LYS A 575 -31.89 -3.69 -17.48
N ILE A 576 -31.26 -2.93 -16.60
CA ILE A 576 -29.81 -2.95 -16.45
C ILE A 576 -29.38 -4.31 -15.87
N ASN A 577 -28.40 -4.95 -16.49
CA ASN A 577 -27.75 -6.14 -15.97
C ASN A 577 -26.58 -5.74 -15.09
N THR A 578 -26.74 -5.78 -13.77
CA THR A 578 -25.65 -5.46 -12.84
C THR A 578 -24.56 -6.54 -12.79
N LEU A 579 -24.69 -7.62 -13.58
CA LEU A 579 -23.70 -8.70 -13.69
C LEU A 579 -23.38 -9.39 -12.34
N GLY A 580 -24.30 -9.30 -11.38
CA GLY A 580 -24.06 -9.84 -10.03
C GLY A 580 -23.21 -8.94 -9.14
N ALA A 581 -22.90 -7.71 -9.56
CA ALA A 581 -22.27 -6.71 -8.71
C ALA A 581 -23.07 -6.48 -7.43
N GLU A 582 -22.35 -6.22 -6.33
CA GLU A 582 -22.95 -5.87 -5.05
C GLU A 582 -23.82 -4.63 -5.16
N LEU A 583 -24.83 -4.52 -4.29
CA LEU A 583 -25.82 -3.45 -4.36
C LEU A 583 -25.17 -2.06 -4.34
N GLU A 584 -24.17 -1.85 -3.48
CA GLU A 584 -23.50 -0.55 -3.35
C GLU A 584 -22.60 -0.21 -4.53
N GLN A 585 -21.97 -1.21 -5.15
CA GLN A 585 -21.19 -1.03 -6.38
C GLN A 585 -22.12 -0.74 -7.57
N ALA A 586 -23.23 -1.47 -7.68
CA ALA A 586 -24.20 -1.29 -8.76
C ALA A 586 -24.84 0.11 -8.78
N LYS A 587 -24.94 0.79 -7.63
CA LYS A 587 -25.43 2.17 -7.54
C LYS A 587 -24.55 3.18 -8.28
N LEU A 588 -23.28 2.88 -8.53
CA LEU A 588 -22.37 3.74 -9.29
C LEU A 588 -22.77 3.83 -10.78
N GLY A 589 -23.59 2.91 -11.28
CA GLY A 589 -24.06 2.90 -12.67
C GLY A 589 -23.03 2.39 -13.68
N TYR A 590 -21.84 2.02 -13.23
CA TYR A 590 -20.78 1.39 -14.02
C TYR A 590 -20.09 0.28 -13.21
N TYR A 591 -19.30 -0.54 -13.89
CA TYR A 591 -18.42 -1.54 -13.30
C TYR A 591 -16.99 -1.35 -13.79
N LEU A 592 -16.02 -1.96 -13.10
CA LEU A 592 -14.60 -1.94 -13.51
C LEU A 592 -14.18 -3.27 -14.10
N GLY A 593 -13.25 -3.24 -15.05
CA GLY A 593 -12.64 -4.44 -15.63
C GLY A 593 -11.92 -4.12 -16.95
N GLN A 594 -11.91 -5.08 -17.87
CA GLN A 594 -11.32 -5.01 -19.21
C GLN A 594 -9.80 -4.89 -19.25
N THR A 595 -9.21 -3.92 -18.59
CA THR A 595 -7.79 -3.60 -18.69
C THR A 595 -7.28 -2.95 -17.43
N ASP A 596 -6.03 -3.24 -17.10
CA ASP A 596 -5.36 -2.77 -15.88
C ASP A 596 -3.86 -3.03 -15.97
N SER A 597 -3.08 -2.33 -15.14
CA SER A 597 -1.69 -2.71 -14.83
C SER A 597 -1.64 -4.06 -14.12
N CYS A 598 -0.54 -4.78 -14.24
CA CYS A 598 -0.36 -6.06 -13.57
C CYS A 598 1.00 -6.18 -12.87
N GLN A 599 1.34 -7.38 -12.40
CA GLN A 599 2.66 -7.66 -11.81
C GLN A 599 3.77 -7.18 -12.74
N GLY A 600 4.93 -6.75 -12.24
CA GLY A 600 6.02 -6.22 -13.07
C GLY A 600 5.81 -4.79 -13.63
N ASP A 601 4.58 -4.26 -13.63
CA ASP A 601 4.34 -2.82 -13.83
C ASP A 601 4.50 -2.02 -12.52
N SER A 602 4.63 -2.71 -11.38
CA SER A 602 4.88 -2.12 -10.06
C SER A 602 6.01 -1.10 -10.10
N GLY A 603 5.80 0.06 -9.49
CA GLY A 603 6.72 1.19 -9.53
C GLY A 603 6.72 2.00 -10.83
N GLY A 604 6.02 1.53 -11.87
CA GLY A 604 5.82 2.27 -13.11
C GLY A 604 4.95 3.52 -12.92
N PRO A 605 5.02 4.49 -13.86
CA PRO A 605 4.25 5.71 -13.77
C PRO A 605 2.80 5.54 -14.24
N PHE A 606 1.87 6.09 -13.47
CA PHE A 606 0.57 6.54 -13.94
C PHE A 606 0.70 8.02 -14.33
N TYR A 607 0.40 8.36 -15.58
CA TYR A 607 0.60 9.73 -16.08
C TYR A 607 -0.58 10.27 -16.86
N ILE A 608 -0.72 11.60 -16.85
CA ILE A 608 -1.73 12.35 -17.59
C ILE A 608 -1.05 13.33 -18.55
N PHE A 609 -1.64 13.56 -19.72
CA PHE A 609 -1.12 14.55 -20.65
C PHE A 609 -1.75 15.93 -20.40
N LYS A 610 -0.92 16.94 -20.12
CA LYS A 610 -1.30 18.36 -20.17
C LYS A 610 -0.67 18.97 -21.43
N GLY A 611 -1.47 19.13 -22.48
CA GLY A 611 -0.97 19.53 -23.79
C GLY A 611 -0.05 18.46 -24.39
N LYS A 612 1.20 18.81 -24.66
CA LYS A 612 2.22 17.88 -25.20
C LYS A 612 3.12 17.25 -24.12
N ARG A 613 2.94 17.62 -22.85
CA ARG A 613 3.77 17.17 -21.73
C ARG A 613 3.05 16.12 -20.90
N ALA A 614 3.71 15.01 -20.61
CA ALA A 614 3.22 14.01 -19.69
C ALA A 614 3.59 14.39 -18.25
N HIS A 615 2.62 14.31 -17.35
CA HIS A 615 2.78 14.60 -15.93
C HIS A 615 2.51 13.34 -15.13
N LEU A 616 3.38 13.05 -14.16
CA LEU A 616 3.23 11.95 -13.23
C LEU A 616 2.08 12.23 -12.27
N ALA A 617 1.02 11.44 -12.35
CA ALA A 617 -0.12 11.55 -11.43
C ALA A 617 -0.07 10.49 -10.32
N GLY A 618 0.55 9.34 -10.58
CA GLY A 618 0.72 8.32 -9.56
C GLY A 618 1.84 7.31 -9.85
N VAL A 619 2.17 6.50 -8.87
CA VAL A 619 3.09 5.36 -9.00
C VAL A 619 2.29 4.07 -8.77
N VAL A 620 2.44 3.09 -9.66
CA VAL A 620 1.77 1.78 -9.55
C VAL A 620 2.25 1.09 -8.26
N SER A 621 1.34 0.79 -7.34
CA SER A 621 1.69 0.13 -6.06
C SER A 621 1.19 -1.32 -6.05
N ARG A 622 -0.12 -1.52 -5.85
CA ARG A 622 -0.71 -2.85 -5.63
C ARG A 622 -2.11 -2.93 -6.22
N GLY A 623 -2.69 -4.12 -6.23
CA GLY A 623 -4.06 -4.34 -6.66
C GLY A 623 -4.56 -5.71 -6.21
N GLY A 624 -5.82 -6.01 -6.50
CA GLY A 624 -6.37 -7.35 -6.38
C GLY A 624 -5.91 -8.21 -7.56
N GLN A 625 -6.89 -8.68 -8.33
CA GLN A 625 -6.66 -9.32 -9.62
C GLN A 625 -6.52 -8.27 -10.71
N CYS A 626 -5.47 -8.39 -11.50
CA CYS A 626 -5.25 -7.56 -12.68
C CYS A 626 -6.50 -7.57 -13.59
N ALA A 627 -7.05 -6.39 -13.86
CA ALA A 627 -8.27 -6.18 -14.65
C ALA A 627 -9.50 -6.98 -14.18
N GLY A 628 -9.50 -7.42 -12.92
CA GLY A 628 -10.58 -8.19 -12.32
C GLY A 628 -11.89 -7.41 -12.29
N PHE A 629 -13.01 -8.14 -12.33
CA PHE A 629 -14.33 -7.53 -12.25
C PHE A 629 -14.47 -6.76 -10.92
N ASN A 630 -14.70 -5.44 -11.00
CA ASN A 630 -14.82 -4.55 -9.85
C ASN A 630 -13.60 -4.52 -8.92
N GLN A 631 -12.41 -4.82 -9.44
CA GLN A 631 -11.15 -4.76 -8.67
C GLN A 631 -10.25 -3.68 -9.26
N PRO A 632 -10.14 -2.50 -8.62
CA PRO A 632 -9.26 -1.44 -9.08
C PRO A 632 -7.79 -1.68 -8.71
N GLY A 633 -6.89 -1.11 -9.49
CA GLY A 633 -5.49 -0.91 -9.09
C GLY A 633 -5.36 0.25 -8.10
N ILE A 634 -4.37 0.17 -7.22
CA ILE A 634 -4.04 1.20 -6.23
C ILE A 634 -2.70 1.86 -6.61
N TYR A 635 -2.70 3.18 -6.55
CA TYR A 635 -1.58 4.01 -6.95
C TYR A 635 -1.25 5.01 -5.84
N THR A 636 0.04 5.22 -5.59
CA THR A 636 0.48 6.32 -4.72
C THR A 636 0.19 7.66 -5.42
N ASP A 637 -0.48 8.58 -4.74
CA ASP A 637 -0.94 9.85 -5.32
C ASP A 637 0.19 10.90 -5.35
N MET A 638 0.69 11.21 -6.54
CA MET A 638 1.80 12.15 -6.72
C MET A 638 1.37 13.62 -6.76
N SER A 639 0.08 13.92 -6.54
CA SER A 639 -0.40 15.28 -6.30
C SER A 639 -0.25 15.71 -4.83
N TYR A 640 0.05 14.76 -3.92
CA TYR A 640 0.19 15.04 -2.50
C TYR A 640 1.46 15.84 -2.20
N ALA A 641 1.30 16.99 -1.55
CA ALA A 641 2.36 17.98 -1.37
C ALA A 641 3.61 17.42 -0.68
N LYS A 642 3.46 16.63 0.39
CA LYS A 642 4.60 16.12 1.16
C LYS A 642 5.50 15.18 0.35
N TRP A 643 4.93 14.43 -0.59
CA TRP A 643 5.73 13.56 -1.47
C TRP A 643 6.54 14.37 -2.46
N LEU A 644 5.97 15.46 -2.98
CA LEU A 644 6.67 16.39 -3.86
C LEU A 644 7.78 17.15 -3.11
N ASP A 645 7.51 17.61 -1.88
CA ASP A 645 8.51 18.26 -1.03
C ASP A 645 9.70 17.35 -0.76
N TRP A 646 9.44 16.08 -0.41
CA TRP A 646 10.49 15.07 -0.25
C TRP A 646 11.27 14.86 -1.54
N LEU A 647 10.60 14.70 -2.69
CA LEU A 647 11.26 14.55 -3.99
C LEU A 647 12.17 15.72 -4.32
N HIS A 648 11.70 16.95 -4.12
CA HIS A 648 12.48 18.16 -4.36
C HIS A 648 13.70 18.26 -3.43
N ALA A 649 13.54 17.88 -2.16
CA ALA A 649 14.64 17.86 -1.19
C ALA A 649 15.76 16.87 -1.57
N GLN A 650 15.39 15.69 -2.11
CA GLN A 650 16.36 14.68 -2.52
C GLN A 650 17.06 15.02 -3.84
N THR A 651 16.33 15.57 -4.80
CA THR A 651 16.84 15.74 -6.18
C THR A 651 17.57 17.05 -6.40
N LYS A 652 17.15 18.17 -5.78
CA LYS A 652 17.73 19.53 -5.88
C LYS A 652 17.79 20.15 -7.29
N ASP A 653 17.70 19.39 -8.38
CA ASP A 653 17.92 19.81 -9.78
C ASP A 653 16.76 19.44 -10.73
N TYR A 654 15.52 19.59 -10.26
CA TYR A 654 14.34 19.30 -11.09
C TYR A 654 14.01 20.45 -12.06
N SER A 655 14.08 20.21 -13.37
CA SER A 655 13.49 21.09 -14.39
C SER A 655 12.76 20.28 -15.48
N CYS A 656 11.44 20.53 -15.62
CA CYS A 656 10.62 20.15 -16.78
C CYS A 656 10.35 21.41 -17.66
#